data_AF-A0A8H2WFS2-F1
#
_entry.id   AF-A0A8H2WFS2-F1
#
_cell.length_a   1.000
_cell.length_b   1.000
_cell.length_c   1.000
_cell.angle_alpha   90.00
_cell.angle_beta   90.00
_cell.angle_gamma   90.00
#
_symmetry.space_group_name_H-M   'P 1'
#
loop_
_entity.id
_entity.type
_entity.pdbx_description
1 polymer ?
#
loop_
_entity_poly.entity_id
_entity_poly.type
_entity_poly.pdbx_seq_one_letter_code
_entity_poly.pdbx_strand_id
1 'polypeptide(L)'
;MAPETQVDVLVIGAGPAGLMCALALSRAGIHTRVVDKLPERIKHGRADGLHVRTLEILQTYGLAERIIPLGHRLYTSVTYSTDNPSGKLARVGNKASTMVMGGRYPFGIMVNQAIVEGVFREAMCDVGRQHGEMAYEYPSSSSPRQVRVEQGVSPIWMNYEDDYVNVQLRDSTGNLEVVRAKYVVGCDGAHSWVRSQLGYTMEGDHSNAVWGVIDTVPTTDFPDIRNHAWINAGQRKCQIIPRENGLVRFYVQLLEADTGGERFDRSKITARDIEEIAQQIFKPYRLEFPQRPQWWTVYVVGQRLATKYSASRRVFLVGDACHTHSPHAGQGMNAAIGDSHNLAWQLVHALRGWAKPHLLDMLRLLKAFAGFIARDSGTGIRYSATMKQGVAFQSLAPRIIIGQRVPPQVILRMADSRPFEIHDVLPSDSRFKLLIFGGDMSHNRQAIIELGRSLTCHEFGIGKMHDLFGVVYIAKLGKNCATMLDVPASLVWHWSCAFVDAINARDGGGQAYQSYGISNDGCVVLVRPDGYVGTILPLDGEKLGSNRNITCYSFVTLTTTHSASMPRSASLSRAGSVRSVDAPGLSRDEYYYFSDGNVVLLVANVLFRLHSSLLSRECEMFKNMFSRPTRLAPSMSLDGSPEMTKKGKEGSCDENPIVVPQLQPQPFRNFLLAIYGRPGDQEFRSLFKDAIELDNFQAITTFIKIIDIVDLAHRFIAPDIETWALSQLKDHARLIETINAYQISSKSYGRLLNYAKRVEDEELVLWTRHWTRSYYAGAIETSSIASSAFGPNQKMRERLVREYKLATAARSIDTPIFGYLFCFLLSLGHEFWDKQSCLTREDRITLLGAQVRLTPLPQSIPLKWIDVGSSGQPGLRTTLRLCSECHFTRVWRSTFGGTYQAMLWSNAPLGGAFALSILPNRRQKFANETRILVPKSCTKNCREVCLNYIDKNLDTVFHRLTEFCKKVE
;
A
#
# COMPACT_ATOMS: atom_id res chain seq x y z
N MET A 1 -12.57 -2.37 -36.04
CA MET A 1 -12.90 -2.52 -34.60
C MET A 1 -12.43 -1.26 -33.89
N ALA A 2 -13.21 -0.74 -32.94
CA ALA A 2 -12.72 0.36 -32.09
C ALA A 2 -11.51 -0.14 -31.27
N PRO A 3 -10.46 0.67 -31.06
CA PRO A 3 -9.34 0.32 -30.19
C PRO A 3 -9.84 -0.05 -28.78
N GLU A 4 -9.21 -1.06 -28.19
CA GLU A 4 -9.51 -1.55 -26.84
C GLU A 4 -8.36 -1.21 -25.89
N THR A 5 -8.68 -0.63 -24.73
CA THR A 5 -7.71 -0.40 -23.65
C THR A 5 -8.21 -0.95 -22.33
N GLN A 6 -7.29 -1.27 -21.42
CA GLN A 6 -7.61 -1.88 -20.13
C GLN A 6 -7.08 -1.05 -18.97
N VAL A 7 -7.92 -0.84 -17.95
CA VAL A 7 -7.58 -0.07 -16.75
C VAL A 7 -8.06 -0.78 -15.49
N ASP A 8 -7.45 -0.48 -14.34
CA ASP A 8 -7.98 -0.97 -13.06
C ASP A 8 -9.23 -0.18 -12.68
N VAL A 9 -9.20 1.15 -12.84
CA VAL A 9 -10.33 2.03 -12.54
C VAL A 9 -10.53 3.07 -13.64
N LEU A 10 -11.75 3.16 -14.15
CA LEU A 10 -12.19 4.26 -15.03
C LEU A 10 -13.05 5.23 -14.23
N VAL A 11 -12.60 6.48 -14.14
CA VAL A 11 -13.34 7.58 -13.51
C VAL A 11 -14.01 8.42 -14.59
N ILE A 12 -15.31 8.61 -14.49
CA ILE A 12 -16.11 9.39 -15.44
C ILE A 12 -16.51 10.70 -14.77
N GLY A 13 -15.94 11.80 -15.23
CA GLY A 13 -16.07 13.15 -14.67
C GLY A 13 -14.79 13.59 -13.97
N ALA A 14 -14.24 14.74 -14.35
CA ALA A 14 -13.00 15.32 -13.83
C ALA A 14 -13.23 16.57 -12.98
N GLY A 15 -14.36 16.61 -12.26
CA GLY A 15 -14.60 17.58 -11.17
C GLY A 15 -13.95 17.17 -9.84
N PRO A 16 -14.28 17.82 -8.71
CA PRO A 16 -13.62 17.59 -7.43
C PRO A 16 -13.67 16.14 -6.93
N ALA A 17 -14.81 15.46 -7.09
CA ALA A 17 -14.93 14.03 -6.78
C ALA A 17 -13.95 13.17 -7.61
N GLY A 18 -14.05 13.27 -8.93
CA GLY A 18 -13.27 12.42 -9.82
C GLY A 18 -11.77 12.64 -9.71
N LEU A 19 -11.34 13.90 -9.59
CA LEU A 19 -9.92 14.24 -9.40
C LEU A 19 -9.40 13.82 -8.02
N MET A 20 -10.21 13.94 -6.95
CA MET A 20 -9.84 13.44 -5.63
C MET A 20 -9.70 11.90 -5.65
N CYS A 21 -10.64 11.19 -6.28
CA CYS A 21 -10.60 9.74 -6.43
C CYS A 21 -9.35 9.31 -7.20
N ALA A 22 -9.10 9.94 -8.35
CA ALA A 22 -7.95 9.67 -9.19
C ALA A 22 -6.62 9.93 -8.48
N LEU A 23 -6.50 11.04 -7.74
CA LEU A 23 -5.31 11.35 -6.94
C LEU A 23 -5.06 10.30 -5.85
N ALA A 24 -6.11 9.90 -5.12
CA ALA A 24 -5.97 8.90 -4.06
C ALA A 24 -5.55 7.53 -4.62
N LEU A 25 -6.13 7.13 -5.77
CA LEU A 25 -5.76 5.91 -6.47
C LEU A 25 -4.36 5.97 -7.08
N SER A 26 -3.96 7.14 -7.62
CA SER A 26 -2.64 7.35 -8.22
C SER A 26 -1.54 7.18 -7.20
N ARG A 27 -1.70 7.72 -5.99
CA ARG A 27 -0.74 7.56 -4.87
C ARG A 27 -0.59 6.12 -4.41
N ALA A 28 -1.60 5.30 -4.66
CA ALA A 28 -1.56 3.87 -4.38
C ALA A 28 -1.05 3.04 -5.57
N GLY A 29 -0.59 3.68 -6.66
CA GLY A 29 -0.08 3.01 -7.85
C GLY A 29 -1.13 2.26 -8.67
N ILE A 30 -2.42 2.60 -8.54
CA ILE A 30 -3.51 1.97 -9.28
C ILE A 30 -3.60 2.56 -10.69
N HIS A 31 -3.80 1.71 -11.71
CA HIS A 31 -3.99 2.19 -13.09
C HIS A 31 -5.35 2.86 -13.24
N THR A 32 -5.36 4.19 -13.17
CA THR A 32 -6.58 4.99 -13.23
C THR A 32 -6.60 5.88 -14.46
N ARG A 33 -7.71 5.87 -15.17
CA ARG A 33 -8.01 6.78 -16.27
C ARG A 33 -9.19 7.66 -15.90
N VAL A 34 -9.12 8.95 -16.20
CA VAL A 34 -10.18 9.92 -15.95
C VAL A 34 -10.62 10.53 -17.27
N VAL A 35 -11.93 10.53 -17.54
CA VAL A 35 -12.51 11.14 -18.73
C VAL A 35 -13.51 12.21 -18.35
N ASP A 36 -13.54 13.31 -19.08
CA ASP A 36 -14.53 14.38 -18.93
C ASP A 36 -15.07 14.80 -20.29
N LYS A 37 -16.38 15.04 -20.36
CA LYS A 37 -17.07 15.44 -21.58
C LYS A 37 -16.82 16.91 -21.93
N LEU A 38 -16.44 17.75 -20.96
CA LEU A 38 -16.12 19.14 -21.23
C LEU A 38 -14.86 19.21 -22.11
N PRO A 39 -14.81 20.07 -23.14
CA PRO A 39 -13.67 20.15 -24.03
C PRO A 39 -12.43 20.75 -23.36
N GLU A 40 -12.64 21.57 -22.32
CA GLU A 40 -11.60 22.27 -21.58
C GLU A 40 -11.93 22.29 -20.09
N ARG A 41 -10.89 22.58 -19.29
CA ARG A 41 -11.03 22.78 -17.84
C ARG A 41 -11.92 24.00 -17.56
N ILE A 42 -12.66 23.93 -16.46
CA ILE A 42 -13.43 25.09 -16.00
C ILE A 42 -12.50 26.23 -15.62
N LYS A 43 -12.83 27.45 -16.05
CA LYS A 43 -12.11 28.69 -15.66
C LYS A 43 -12.69 29.29 -14.38
N HIS A 44 -14.01 29.20 -14.23
CA HIS A 44 -14.76 29.71 -13.08
C HIS A 44 -15.58 28.58 -12.46
N GLY A 45 -15.30 28.29 -11.18
CA GLY A 45 -15.91 27.23 -10.40
C GLY A 45 -17.33 27.52 -9.95
N ARG A 46 -18.14 26.46 -9.83
CA ARG A 46 -19.47 26.54 -9.21
C ARG A 46 -19.40 26.50 -7.70
N ALA A 47 -18.43 25.77 -7.14
CA ALA A 47 -18.16 25.70 -5.71
C ALA A 47 -16.95 26.57 -5.32
N ASP A 48 -16.89 26.94 -4.04
CA ASP A 48 -15.78 27.73 -3.48
C ASP A 48 -15.45 27.45 -2.02
N GLY A 49 -16.44 27.10 -1.20
CA GLY A 49 -16.22 26.80 0.21
C GLY A 49 -15.58 25.43 0.46
N LEU A 50 -14.47 25.41 1.19
CA LEU A 50 -13.87 24.21 1.79
C LEU A 50 -14.00 24.28 3.32
N HIS A 51 -14.64 23.25 3.88
CA HIS A 51 -14.87 23.10 5.32
C HIS A 51 -13.63 22.57 6.02
N VAL A 52 -13.55 22.76 7.34
CA VAL A 52 -12.41 22.30 8.14
C VAL A 52 -12.12 20.80 7.97
N ARG A 53 -13.16 19.95 7.88
CA ARG A 53 -12.93 18.51 7.65
C ARG A 53 -12.28 18.24 6.29
N THR A 54 -12.69 18.96 5.25
CA THR A 54 -12.06 18.81 3.93
C THR A 54 -10.61 19.27 3.97
N LEU A 55 -10.29 20.34 4.72
CA LEU A 55 -8.90 20.75 4.93
C LEU A 55 -8.08 19.70 5.67
N GLU A 56 -8.64 19.05 6.69
CA GLU A 56 -7.99 17.91 7.36
C GLU A 56 -7.72 16.77 6.38
N ILE A 57 -8.71 16.40 5.54
CA ILE A 57 -8.53 15.39 4.50
C ILE A 57 -7.38 15.81 3.57
N LEU A 58 -7.42 17.03 3.03
CA LEU A 58 -6.38 17.55 2.13
C LEU A 58 -4.99 17.61 2.79
N GLN A 59 -4.91 17.87 4.09
CA GLN A 59 -3.67 17.85 4.85
C GLN A 59 -3.08 16.44 4.92
N THR A 60 -3.90 15.39 5.05
CA THR A 60 -3.39 14.00 5.02
C THR A 60 -2.79 13.58 3.67
N TYR A 61 -3.03 14.38 2.62
CA TYR A 61 -2.41 14.27 1.29
C TYR A 61 -1.29 15.31 1.07
N GLY A 62 -1.00 16.18 2.04
CA GLY A 62 -0.03 17.27 1.92
C GLY A 62 -0.49 18.41 0.98
N LEU A 63 -1.80 18.59 0.78
CA LEU A 63 -2.35 19.57 -0.15
C LEU A 63 -2.95 20.81 0.52
N ALA A 64 -3.30 20.75 1.80
CA ALA A 64 -3.92 21.90 2.46
C ALA A 64 -2.98 23.11 2.48
N GLU A 65 -1.68 22.91 2.70
CA GLU A 65 -0.67 24.00 2.67
C GLU A 65 -0.52 24.65 1.30
N ARG A 66 -0.85 23.95 0.20
CA ARG A 66 -0.85 24.52 -1.16
C ARG A 66 -2.10 25.35 -1.44
N ILE A 67 -3.23 24.98 -0.84
CA ILE A 67 -4.54 25.59 -1.14
C ILE A 67 -4.85 26.76 -0.19
N ILE A 68 -4.52 26.64 1.09
CA ILE A 68 -4.81 27.66 2.11
C ILE A 68 -4.28 29.06 1.73
N PRO A 69 -3.07 29.23 1.17
CA PRO A 69 -2.56 30.55 0.78
C PRO A 69 -3.28 31.15 -0.44
N LEU A 70 -3.96 30.33 -1.24
CA LEU A 70 -4.63 30.74 -2.48
C LEU A 70 -6.09 31.16 -2.26
N GLY A 71 -6.66 30.87 -1.08
CA GLY A 71 -8.04 31.15 -0.72
C GLY A 71 -8.20 32.28 0.30
N HIS A 72 -9.42 32.77 0.44
CA HIS A 72 -9.80 33.67 1.54
C HIS A 72 -10.18 32.86 2.79
N ARG A 73 -9.53 33.14 3.91
CA ARG A 73 -9.81 32.46 5.19
C ARG A 73 -11.04 33.05 5.87
N LEU A 74 -11.92 32.16 6.33
CA LEU A 74 -13.20 32.53 6.89
C LEU A 74 -13.30 32.03 8.33
N TYR A 75 -13.36 32.97 9.27
CA TYR A 75 -13.34 32.73 10.71
C TYR A 75 -14.74 32.92 11.34
N THR A 76 -15.41 34.01 10.97
CA THR A 76 -16.69 34.40 11.53
C THR A 76 -17.75 34.56 10.43
N SER A 77 -19.00 34.53 10.87
CA SER A 77 -20.17 34.85 10.07
C SER A 77 -20.97 35.93 10.80
N VAL A 78 -21.34 36.98 10.07
CA VAL A 78 -22.17 38.07 10.57
C VAL A 78 -23.59 37.94 10.05
N THR A 79 -24.56 38.45 10.82
CA THR A 79 -25.96 38.50 10.41
C THR A 79 -26.42 39.94 10.41
N TYR A 80 -27.00 40.36 9.28
CA TYR A 80 -27.64 41.64 9.09
C TYR A 80 -29.14 41.44 8.91
N SER A 81 -29.93 42.31 9.53
CA SER A 81 -31.38 42.26 9.44
C SER A 81 -31.95 43.67 9.35
N THR A 82 -33.03 43.86 8.58
CA THR A 82 -33.91 45.04 8.68
C THR A 82 -34.95 44.90 9.79
N ASP A 83 -35.14 43.69 10.31
CA ASP A 83 -35.98 43.40 11.48
C ASP A 83 -35.26 43.84 12.77
N ASN A 84 -35.19 45.14 12.94
CA ASN A 84 -34.62 45.84 14.07
C ASN A 84 -35.31 47.21 14.24
N PRO A 85 -35.17 47.89 15.39
CA PRO A 85 -35.89 49.14 15.66
C PRO A 85 -35.70 50.27 14.64
N SER A 86 -34.58 50.29 13.89
CA SER A 86 -34.30 51.32 12.90
C SER A 86 -34.98 51.08 11.54
N GLY A 87 -35.46 49.86 11.28
CA GLY A 87 -35.98 49.42 9.97
C GLY A 87 -34.94 49.39 8.84
N LYS A 88 -33.71 49.85 9.10
CA LYS A 88 -32.59 49.88 8.15
C LYS A 88 -31.73 48.64 8.33
N LEU A 89 -31.01 48.23 7.29
CA LEU A 89 -30.13 47.09 7.37
C LEU A 89 -29.00 47.34 8.37
N ALA A 90 -28.94 46.55 9.45
CA ALA A 90 -27.94 46.69 10.50
C ALA A 90 -27.43 45.32 10.98
N ARG A 91 -26.22 45.27 11.54
CA ARG A 91 -25.63 44.05 12.10
C ARG A 91 -26.37 43.67 13.38
N VAL A 92 -26.97 42.47 13.41
CA VAL A 92 -27.71 41.92 14.56
C VAL A 92 -27.01 40.72 15.20
N GLY A 93 -25.98 40.17 14.56
CA GLY A 93 -25.24 39.04 15.10
C GLY A 93 -23.84 38.90 14.51
N ASN A 94 -22.94 38.31 15.29
CA ASN A 94 -21.61 37.88 14.88
C ASN A 94 -21.26 36.60 15.64
N LYS A 95 -20.95 35.53 14.92
CA LYS A 95 -20.64 34.21 15.50
C LYS A 95 -19.48 33.57 14.74
N ALA A 96 -18.82 32.59 15.37
CA ALA A 96 -17.89 31.73 14.66
C ALA A 96 -18.60 31.03 13.50
N SER A 97 -17.88 30.83 12.38
CA SER A 97 -18.45 30.16 11.21
C SER A 97 -18.74 28.69 11.51
N THR A 98 -19.87 28.18 11.03
CA THR A 98 -20.19 26.75 11.13
C THR A 98 -19.21 25.87 10.36
N MET A 99 -18.43 26.44 9.44
CA MET A 99 -17.39 25.74 8.68
C MET A 99 -16.17 25.34 9.52
N VAL A 100 -16.00 25.90 10.72
CA VAL A 100 -14.78 25.77 11.54
C VAL A 100 -14.94 24.88 12.77
N MET A 101 -16.17 24.44 13.06
CA MET A 101 -16.50 23.77 14.32
C MET A 101 -15.71 22.47 14.50
N GLY A 102 -15.01 22.35 15.64
CA GLY A 102 -14.40 21.11 16.13
C GLY A 102 -13.19 20.59 15.34
N GLY A 103 -12.73 21.28 14.30
CA GLY A 103 -11.65 20.82 13.44
C GLY A 103 -10.28 21.43 13.74
N ARG A 104 -9.24 20.91 13.06
CA ARG A 104 -7.84 21.33 13.22
C ARG A 104 -7.61 22.82 12.94
N TYR A 105 -8.25 23.35 11.91
CA TYR A 105 -8.05 24.73 11.46
C TYR A 105 -9.13 25.64 12.06
N PRO A 106 -8.75 26.84 12.57
CA PRO A 106 -9.72 27.79 13.12
C PRO A 106 -10.49 28.56 12.02
N PHE A 107 -10.41 28.13 10.76
CA PHE A 107 -10.99 28.77 9.60
C PHE A 107 -11.42 27.75 8.54
N GLY A 108 -12.47 28.08 7.79
CA GLY A 108 -12.74 27.51 6.47
C GLY A 108 -12.03 28.34 5.41
N ILE A 109 -11.98 27.87 4.18
CA ILE A 109 -11.42 28.65 3.07
C ILE A 109 -12.39 28.77 1.91
N MET A 110 -12.43 29.96 1.31
CA MET A 110 -13.19 30.26 0.11
C MET A 110 -12.20 30.42 -1.03
N VAL A 111 -12.25 29.51 -2.01
CA VAL A 111 -11.28 29.43 -3.10
C VAL A 111 -11.95 28.88 -4.34
N ASN A 112 -11.68 29.45 -5.52
CA ASN A 112 -12.24 28.95 -6.78
C ASN A 112 -11.99 27.45 -6.95
N GLN A 113 -13.05 26.68 -7.25
CA GLN A 113 -12.97 25.25 -7.58
C GLN A 113 -11.86 24.93 -8.59
N ALA A 114 -11.66 25.76 -9.61
CA ALA A 114 -10.62 25.55 -10.63
C ALA A 114 -9.20 25.51 -10.03
N ILE A 115 -8.94 26.27 -8.97
CA ILE A 115 -7.67 26.25 -8.24
C ILE A 115 -7.50 24.92 -7.51
N VAL A 116 -8.55 24.44 -6.82
CA VAL A 116 -8.54 23.14 -6.13
C VAL A 116 -8.30 21.99 -7.11
N GLU A 117 -9.01 21.99 -8.24
CA GLU A 117 -8.82 21.01 -9.31
C GLU A 117 -7.41 21.09 -9.93
N GLY A 118 -6.88 22.30 -10.07
CA GLY A 118 -5.50 22.53 -10.50
C GLY A 118 -4.48 21.88 -9.57
N VAL A 119 -4.62 22.09 -8.25
CA VAL A 119 -3.76 21.48 -7.24
C VAL A 119 -3.84 19.96 -7.28
N PHE A 120 -5.03 19.36 -7.46
CA PHE A 120 -5.15 17.90 -7.62
C PHE A 120 -4.42 17.38 -8.85
N ARG A 121 -4.50 18.09 -9.97
CA ARG A 121 -3.82 17.71 -11.21
C ARG A 121 -2.30 17.82 -11.07
N GLU A 122 -1.81 18.90 -10.48
CA GLU A 122 -0.39 19.08 -10.21
C GLU A 122 0.12 17.98 -9.26
N ALA A 123 -0.63 17.68 -8.20
CA ALA A 123 -0.28 16.61 -7.27
C ALA A 123 -0.25 15.23 -7.95
N MET A 124 -1.16 14.94 -8.89
CA MET A 124 -1.09 13.71 -9.71
C MET A 124 0.13 13.69 -10.62
N CYS A 125 0.54 14.85 -11.18
CA CYS A 125 1.79 14.95 -11.95
C CYS A 125 3.01 14.70 -11.05
N ASP A 126 3.03 15.26 -9.84
CA ASP A 126 4.10 15.05 -8.86
C ASP A 126 4.22 13.56 -8.49
N VAL A 127 3.09 12.89 -8.29
CA VAL A 127 3.00 11.44 -8.05
C VAL A 127 3.49 10.64 -9.27
N GLY A 128 3.19 11.07 -10.50
CA GLY A 128 3.71 10.46 -11.71
C GLY A 128 5.24 10.56 -11.82
N ARG A 129 5.83 11.71 -11.45
CA ARG A 129 7.29 11.87 -11.38
C ARG A 129 7.88 11.02 -10.26
N GLN A 130 7.27 11.04 -9.08
CA GLN A 130 7.67 10.23 -7.93
C GLN A 130 7.54 8.74 -8.20
N HIS A 131 6.56 8.24 -8.96
CA HIS A 131 6.51 6.83 -9.39
C HIS A 131 7.48 6.51 -10.52
N GLY A 132 7.88 7.50 -11.31
CA GLY A 132 9.05 7.42 -12.19
C GLY A 132 10.37 7.27 -11.39
N GLU A 133 10.45 7.89 -10.22
CA GLU A 133 11.61 7.84 -9.30
C GLU A 133 11.52 6.70 -8.24
N MET A 134 10.31 6.27 -7.83
CA MET A 134 9.99 5.20 -6.85
C MET A 134 9.76 3.83 -7.50
N ALA A 135 9.90 3.72 -8.82
CA ALA A 135 9.88 2.43 -9.52
C ALA A 135 10.99 1.46 -9.04
N TYR A 136 11.91 1.94 -8.18
CA TYR A 136 12.98 1.14 -7.57
C TYR A 136 12.59 0.35 -6.30
N GLU A 137 11.43 0.58 -5.66
CA GLU A 137 11.07 -0.14 -4.40
C GLU A 137 9.98 -1.21 -4.52
N TYR A 138 9.25 -1.29 -5.64
CA TYR A 138 8.30 -2.38 -5.92
C TYR A 138 8.37 -2.77 -7.40
N PRO A 139 8.84 -3.98 -7.77
CA PRO A 139 8.99 -4.36 -9.16
C PRO A 139 7.62 -4.66 -9.78
N SER A 140 7.00 -3.65 -10.39
CA SER A 140 5.94 -3.83 -11.38
C SER A 140 6.59 -3.84 -12.76
N SER A 141 6.39 -4.91 -13.53
CA SER A 141 6.87 -5.07 -14.91
C SER A 141 6.11 -4.20 -15.94
N SER A 142 5.37 -3.18 -15.50
CA SER A 142 4.66 -2.27 -16.39
C SER A 142 5.15 -0.84 -16.18
N SER A 143 5.42 -0.15 -17.28
CA SER A 143 5.76 1.28 -17.39
C SER A 143 5.00 2.13 -16.37
N PRO A 144 5.60 3.21 -15.81
CA PRO A 144 4.93 4.06 -14.83
C PRO A 144 3.56 4.49 -15.37
N ARG A 145 2.50 3.96 -14.74
CA ARG A 145 1.11 4.11 -15.22
C ARG A 145 0.62 5.50 -14.85
N GLN A 146 0.92 6.47 -15.71
CA GLN A 146 0.49 7.86 -15.55
C GLN A 146 -1.05 7.93 -15.50
N VAL A 147 -1.61 8.59 -14.47
CA VAL A 147 -3.04 8.91 -14.47
C VAL A 147 -3.31 9.92 -15.58
N ARG A 148 -4.07 9.49 -16.57
CA ARG A 148 -4.44 10.31 -17.72
C ARG A 148 -5.80 10.94 -17.44
N VAL A 149 -5.86 12.28 -17.50
CA VAL A 149 -7.12 13.03 -17.46
C VAL A 149 -7.41 13.61 -18.83
N GLU A 150 -8.45 13.11 -19.47
CA GLU A 150 -8.83 13.45 -20.85
C GLU A 150 -10.08 14.31 -20.85
N GLN A 151 -10.03 15.40 -21.61
CA GLN A 151 -11.16 16.31 -21.84
C GLN A 151 -11.75 16.03 -23.22
N GLY A 152 -13.02 16.39 -23.42
CA GLY A 152 -13.76 16.16 -24.66
C GLY A 152 -14.10 14.70 -24.91
N VAL A 153 -14.07 13.85 -23.88
CA VAL A 153 -14.33 12.41 -23.99
C VAL A 153 -15.60 12.05 -23.24
N SER A 154 -16.60 11.55 -23.97
CA SER A 154 -17.90 11.18 -23.42
C SER A 154 -18.10 9.67 -23.42
N PRO A 155 -18.59 9.07 -22.32
CA PRO A 155 -19.08 7.70 -22.37
C PRO A 155 -20.40 7.64 -23.14
N ILE A 156 -20.56 6.62 -23.97
CA ILE A 156 -21.77 6.44 -24.80
C ILE A 156 -22.48 5.12 -24.53
N TRP A 157 -21.77 4.11 -24.04
CA TRP A 157 -22.34 2.80 -23.72
C TRP A 157 -21.53 2.09 -22.64
N MET A 158 -22.18 1.25 -21.83
CA MET A 158 -21.55 0.45 -20.77
C MET A 158 -22.24 -0.91 -20.61
N ASN A 159 -21.46 -1.97 -20.45
CA ASN A 159 -21.96 -3.30 -20.07
C ASN A 159 -20.99 -4.01 -19.10
N TYR A 160 -21.48 -5.10 -18.52
CA TYR A 160 -20.67 -6.03 -17.74
C TYR A 160 -20.21 -7.19 -18.62
N GLU A 161 -18.93 -7.53 -18.57
CA GLU A 161 -18.36 -8.69 -19.24
C GLU A 161 -17.24 -9.29 -18.38
N ASP A 162 -17.37 -10.57 -18.04
CA ASP A 162 -16.51 -11.28 -17.09
C ASP A 162 -16.33 -10.53 -15.74
N ASP A 163 -15.08 -10.24 -15.38
CA ASP A 163 -14.67 -9.46 -14.20
C ASP A 163 -14.51 -7.96 -14.48
N TYR A 164 -14.93 -7.49 -15.66
CA TYR A 164 -14.76 -6.12 -16.14
C TYR A 164 -16.10 -5.44 -16.43
N VAL A 165 -16.03 -4.13 -16.51
CA VAL A 165 -17.05 -3.24 -17.04
C VAL A 165 -16.46 -2.63 -18.30
N ASN A 166 -17.05 -2.93 -19.46
CA ASN A 166 -16.61 -2.30 -20.70
C ASN A 166 -17.38 -1.00 -20.87
N VAL A 167 -16.67 0.07 -21.15
CA VAL A 167 -17.25 1.39 -21.39
C VAL A 167 -16.77 1.87 -22.75
N GLN A 168 -17.72 2.12 -23.66
CA GLN A 168 -17.41 2.73 -24.94
C GLN A 168 -17.34 4.25 -24.77
N LEU A 169 -16.22 4.83 -25.17
CA LEU A 169 -15.94 6.25 -25.13
C LEU A 169 -15.98 6.83 -26.55
N ARG A 170 -16.35 8.10 -26.64
CA ARG A 170 -16.29 8.91 -27.85
C ARG A 170 -15.48 10.17 -27.58
N ASP A 171 -14.43 10.41 -28.36
CA ASP A 171 -13.64 11.64 -28.28
C ASP A 171 -14.29 12.81 -29.05
N SER A 172 -13.69 14.00 -28.96
CA SER A 172 -14.18 15.22 -29.61
C SER A 172 -14.12 15.18 -31.13
N THR A 173 -13.33 14.28 -31.72
CA THR A 173 -13.24 14.08 -33.17
C THR A 173 -14.23 13.02 -33.68
N GLY A 174 -14.95 12.36 -32.76
CA GLY A 174 -15.92 11.32 -33.07
C GLY A 174 -15.36 9.89 -33.07
N ASN A 175 -14.06 9.70 -32.75
CA ASN A 175 -13.49 8.37 -32.67
C ASN A 175 -14.07 7.61 -31.47
N LEU A 176 -14.21 6.30 -31.65
CA LEU A 176 -14.70 5.39 -30.62
C LEU A 176 -13.57 4.56 -30.05
N GLU A 177 -13.61 4.31 -28.75
CA GLU A 177 -12.69 3.43 -28.03
C GLU A 177 -13.50 2.60 -27.02
N VAL A 178 -13.10 1.35 -26.76
CA VAL A 178 -13.67 0.54 -25.69
C VAL A 178 -12.66 0.42 -24.56
N VAL A 179 -13.06 0.81 -23.36
CA VAL A 179 -12.24 0.70 -22.15
C VAL A 179 -12.77 -0.42 -21.27
N ARG A 180 -11.93 -1.42 -20.99
CA ARG A 180 -12.22 -2.52 -20.07
C ARG A 180 -11.69 -2.18 -18.69
N ALA A 181 -12.60 -1.83 -17.78
CA ALA A 181 -12.25 -1.39 -16.43
C ALA A 181 -12.67 -2.43 -15.39
N LYS A 182 -11.82 -2.76 -14.41
CA LYS A 182 -12.26 -3.62 -13.28
C LYS A 182 -13.32 -2.91 -12.42
N TYR A 183 -13.19 -1.58 -12.32
CA TYR A 183 -14.14 -0.73 -11.62
C TYR A 183 -14.42 0.56 -12.40
N VAL A 184 -15.65 1.04 -12.33
CA VAL A 184 -16.06 2.35 -12.87
C VAL A 184 -16.56 3.23 -11.74
N VAL A 185 -16.11 4.48 -11.69
CA VAL A 185 -16.56 5.48 -10.72
C VAL A 185 -17.20 6.66 -11.46
N GLY A 186 -18.51 6.80 -11.34
CA GLY A 186 -19.30 7.91 -11.86
C GLY A 186 -19.20 9.13 -10.95
N CYS A 187 -18.45 10.12 -11.40
CA CYS A 187 -18.25 11.44 -10.80
C CYS A 187 -18.76 12.56 -11.72
N ASP A 188 -19.74 12.24 -12.57
CA ASP A 188 -20.21 13.02 -13.72
C ASP A 188 -21.39 13.96 -13.41
N GLY A 189 -21.55 14.29 -12.13
CA GLY A 189 -22.37 15.41 -11.64
C GLY A 189 -23.87 15.13 -11.57
N ALA A 190 -24.65 16.20 -11.32
CA ALA A 190 -26.09 16.11 -11.04
C ALA A 190 -26.91 15.43 -12.16
N HIS A 191 -26.43 15.48 -13.41
CA HIS A 191 -27.02 14.81 -14.57
C HIS A 191 -26.21 13.59 -15.02
N SER A 192 -25.65 12.86 -14.05
CA SER A 192 -24.82 11.67 -14.26
C SER A 192 -25.40 10.73 -15.30
N TRP A 193 -24.63 10.52 -16.37
CA TRP A 193 -24.86 9.50 -17.38
C TRP A 193 -24.70 8.11 -16.76
N VAL A 194 -23.69 7.89 -15.92
CA VAL A 194 -23.46 6.58 -15.26
C VAL A 194 -24.68 6.18 -14.44
N ARG A 195 -25.23 7.11 -13.65
CA ARG A 195 -26.46 6.89 -12.88
C ARG A 195 -27.64 6.52 -13.78
N SER A 196 -27.81 7.26 -14.89
CA SER A 196 -28.88 6.98 -15.86
C SER A 196 -28.73 5.61 -16.52
N GLN A 197 -27.52 5.18 -16.87
CA GLN A 197 -27.27 3.84 -17.43
C GLN A 197 -27.61 2.71 -16.45
N LEU A 198 -27.42 2.94 -15.15
CA LEU A 198 -27.80 1.99 -14.10
C LEU A 198 -29.31 2.00 -13.81
N GLY A 199 -30.08 2.91 -14.42
CA GLY A 199 -31.51 3.07 -14.15
C GLY A 199 -31.80 3.64 -12.75
N TYR A 200 -30.84 4.32 -12.12
CA TYR A 200 -31.01 4.87 -10.78
C TYR A 200 -31.61 6.28 -10.85
N THR A 201 -32.66 6.53 -10.08
CA THR A 201 -33.32 7.83 -9.97
C THR A 201 -32.81 8.64 -8.79
N MET A 202 -33.05 9.95 -8.83
CA MET A 202 -32.78 10.89 -7.73
C MET A 202 -34.11 11.21 -7.03
N GLU A 203 -34.20 10.93 -5.74
CA GLU A 203 -35.34 11.19 -4.86
C GLU A 203 -35.06 12.39 -3.96
N GLY A 204 -36.04 13.26 -3.74
CA GLY A 204 -35.94 14.37 -2.79
C GLY A 204 -36.74 15.60 -3.23
N ASP A 205 -36.71 16.63 -2.38
CA ASP A 205 -37.60 17.77 -2.50
C ASP A 205 -37.07 18.88 -3.41
N HIS A 206 -38.02 19.53 -4.07
CA HIS A 206 -37.81 20.77 -4.79
C HIS A 206 -38.27 21.94 -3.93
N SER A 207 -37.39 22.90 -3.73
CA SER A 207 -37.78 24.25 -3.33
C SER A 207 -37.95 25.09 -4.60
N ASN A 208 -39.02 25.88 -4.70
CA ASN A 208 -39.16 26.84 -5.80
C ASN A 208 -38.39 28.14 -5.52
N ALA A 209 -37.61 28.23 -4.44
CA ALA A 209 -36.81 29.41 -4.18
C ALA A 209 -35.71 29.51 -5.23
N VAL A 210 -35.74 30.61 -5.97
CA VAL A 210 -34.79 30.91 -7.05
C VAL A 210 -33.77 31.91 -6.53
N TRP A 211 -32.51 31.62 -6.77
CA TRP A 211 -31.39 32.44 -6.31
C TRP A 211 -30.45 32.73 -7.47
N GLY A 212 -30.06 33.99 -7.59
CA GLY A 212 -28.97 34.44 -8.45
C GLY A 212 -27.65 34.34 -7.71
N VAL A 213 -26.58 34.03 -8.45
CA VAL A 213 -25.21 34.07 -7.95
C VAL A 213 -24.39 34.94 -8.87
N ILE A 214 -23.61 35.86 -8.32
CA ILE A 214 -22.66 36.69 -9.07
C ILE A 214 -21.30 36.71 -8.37
N ASP A 215 -20.23 36.56 -9.15
CA ASP A 215 -18.83 36.68 -8.69
C ASP A 215 -18.24 37.94 -9.31
N THR A 216 -17.90 38.91 -8.47
CA THR A 216 -17.41 40.23 -8.93
C THR A 216 -16.58 40.91 -7.85
N VAL A 217 -15.90 42.00 -8.20
CA VAL A 217 -15.20 42.90 -7.26
C VAL A 217 -16.08 44.13 -7.06
N PRO A 218 -16.87 44.21 -5.96
CA PRO A 218 -17.79 45.31 -5.74
C PRO A 218 -17.08 46.55 -5.18
N THR A 219 -17.66 47.72 -5.43
CA THR A 219 -17.34 48.96 -4.71
C THR A 219 -18.47 49.26 -3.72
N THR A 220 -18.18 49.31 -2.42
CA THR A 220 -19.22 49.47 -1.39
C THR A 220 -18.68 50.12 -0.11
N ASP A 221 -19.57 50.75 0.65
CA ASP A 221 -19.32 51.20 2.03
C ASP A 221 -19.88 50.21 3.09
N PHE A 222 -20.38 49.04 2.65
CA PHE A 222 -20.82 47.99 3.55
C PHE A 222 -19.65 47.45 4.38
N PRO A 223 -19.67 47.56 5.72
CA PRO A 223 -18.49 47.36 6.55
C PRO A 223 -17.99 45.91 6.59
N ASP A 224 -18.85 44.94 6.31
CA ASP A 224 -18.54 43.51 6.39
C ASP A 224 -18.41 42.83 5.02
N ILE A 225 -18.12 43.57 3.95
CA ILE A 225 -18.04 42.99 2.59
C ILE A 225 -16.96 41.88 2.46
N ARG A 226 -15.98 41.88 3.37
CA ARG A 226 -14.91 40.86 3.46
C ARG A 226 -15.16 39.77 4.50
N ASN A 227 -16.32 39.78 5.16
CA ASN A 227 -16.78 38.72 6.06
C ASN A 227 -17.91 37.93 5.38
N HIS A 228 -18.10 36.66 5.77
CA HIS A 228 -19.32 35.97 5.38
C HIS A 228 -20.50 36.61 6.11
N ALA A 229 -21.50 37.03 5.34
CA ALA A 229 -22.66 37.71 5.87
C ALA A 229 -23.95 37.04 5.41
N TRP A 230 -24.84 36.79 6.35
CA TRP A 230 -26.25 36.50 6.09
C TRP A 230 -27.04 37.80 6.19
N ILE A 231 -27.78 38.14 5.14
CA ILE A 231 -28.55 39.39 5.03
C ILE A 231 -30.02 39.05 4.90
N ASN A 232 -30.82 39.57 5.82
CA ASN A 232 -32.28 39.50 5.80
C ASN A 232 -32.87 40.91 5.62
N ALA A 233 -33.37 41.22 4.43
CA ALA A 233 -33.94 42.52 4.08
C ALA A 233 -35.41 42.37 3.70
N GLY A 234 -36.29 42.32 4.71
CA GLY A 234 -37.72 42.05 4.53
C GLY A 234 -37.96 40.68 3.89
N GLN A 235 -38.61 40.66 2.72
CA GLN A 235 -38.92 39.43 1.96
C GLN A 235 -37.74 38.92 1.11
N ARG A 236 -36.60 39.63 1.08
CA ARG A 236 -35.44 39.23 0.29
C ARG A 236 -34.25 38.90 1.17
N LYS A 237 -33.53 37.86 0.78
CA LYS A 237 -32.31 37.40 1.46
C LYS A 237 -31.11 37.49 0.54
N CYS A 238 -29.96 37.78 1.12
CA CYS A 238 -28.68 37.73 0.42
C CYS A 238 -27.62 37.05 1.30
N GLN A 239 -26.67 36.37 0.69
CA GLN A 239 -25.47 35.85 1.36
C GLN A 239 -24.23 36.40 0.67
N ILE A 240 -23.29 36.92 1.46
CA ILE A 240 -21.98 37.38 0.99
C ILE A 240 -20.96 36.28 1.27
N ILE A 241 -20.22 35.86 0.25
CA ILE A 241 -19.08 34.96 0.37
C ILE A 241 -17.82 35.70 -0.11
N PRO A 242 -16.95 36.16 0.80
CA PRO A 242 -15.68 36.77 0.40
C PRO A 242 -14.75 35.72 -0.21
N ARG A 243 -14.16 36.05 -1.35
CA ARG A 243 -13.31 35.18 -2.17
C ARG A 243 -11.89 35.72 -2.31
N GLU A 244 -11.03 34.93 -2.92
CA GLU A 244 -9.64 35.28 -3.24
C GLU A 244 -9.52 36.55 -4.09
N ASN A 245 -8.37 37.23 -4.03
CA ASN A 245 -8.05 38.38 -4.90
C ASN A 245 -9.07 39.53 -4.88
N GLY A 246 -9.75 39.74 -3.73
CA GLY A 246 -10.75 40.80 -3.57
C GLY A 246 -12.12 40.48 -4.18
N LEU A 247 -12.30 39.32 -4.82
CA LEU A 247 -13.60 38.87 -5.31
C LEU A 247 -14.58 38.67 -4.16
N VAL A 248 -15.86 38.84 -4.46
CA VAL A 248 -16.98 38.60 -3.57
C VAL A 248 -18.06 37.89 -4.38
N ARG A 249 -18.54 36.77 -3.85
CA ARG A 249 -19.69 36.05 -4.38
C ARG A 249 -20.94 36.48 -3.62
N PHE A 250 -21.97 36.87 -4.35
CA PHE A 250 -23.28 37.18 -3.78
C PHE A 250 -24.27 36.10 -4.17
N TYR A 251 -24.96 35.52 -3.19
CA TYR A 251 -26.16 34.73 -3.43
C TYR A 251 -27.36 35.62 -3.12
N VAL A 252 -28.16 35.92 -4.13
CA VAL A 252 -29.27 36.88 -4.06
C VAL A 252 -30.57 36.14 -4.29
N GLN A 253 -31.51 36.21 -3.34
CA GLN A 253 -32.83 35.62 -3.51
C GLN A 253 -33.65 36.44 -4.53
N LEU A 254 -34.06 35.80 -5.62
CA LEU A 254 -34.83 36.43 -6.70
C LEU A 254 -36.33 36.23 -6.50
N LEU A 255 -36.75 35.03 -6.10
CA LEU A 255 -38.14 34.66 -5.86
C LEU A 255 -38.30 33.81 -4.59
N GLU A 256 -39.48 33.89 -3.99
CA GLU A 256 -39.89 33.01 -2.90
C GLU A 256 -40.36 31.63 -3.42
N ALA A 257 -40.42 30.65 -2.52
CA ALA A 257 -40.71 29.27 -2.83
C ALA A 257 -42.17 28.98 -3.27
N ASP A 258 -43.04 29.99 -3.33
CA ASP A 258 -44.48 29.82 -3.49
C ASP A 258 -45.02 30.50 -4.77
N THR A 259 -44.59 30.00 -5.93
CA THR A 259 -45.02 30.49 -7.26
C THR A 259 -45.95 29.49 -7.97
N GLY A 260 -46.96 28.98 -7.26
CA GLY A 260 -48.15 28.37 -7.91
C GLY A 260 -47.89 27.21 -8.89
N GLY A 261 -46.81 26.45 -8.73
CA GLY A 261 -46.53 25.24 -9.51
C GLY A 261 -45.94 25.46 -10.91
N GLU A 262 -45.80 26.69 -11.41
CA GLU A 262 -45.16 26.95 -12.70
C GLU A 262 -43.62 26.90 -12.60
N ARG A 263 -42.99 26.17 -13.51
CA ARG A 263 -41.52 26.01 -13.54
C ARG A 263 -40.87 27.31 -13.99
N PHE A 264 -40.18 27.99 -13.07
CA PHE A 264 -39.51 29.26 -13.34
C PHE A 264 -38.51 29.18 -14.52
N ASP A 265 -38.70 30.05 -15.52
CA ASP A 265 -37.84 30.14 -16.69
C ASP A 265 -36.59 30.98 -16.42
N ARG A 266 -35.46 30.29 -16.26
CA ARG A 266 -34.17 30.90 -15.95
C ARG A 266 -33.64 31.80 -17.06
N SER A 267 -34.09 31.62 -18.31
CA SER A 267 -33.59 32.40 -19.44
C SER A 267 -34.01 33.87 -19.41
N LYS A 268 -35.00 34.21 -18.57
CA LYS A 268 -35.55 35.56 -18.43
C LYS A 268 -34.79 36.44 -17.43
N ILE A 269 -33.85 35.87 -16.65
CA ILE A 269 -33.04 36.62 -15.68
C ILE A 269 -31.66 36.87 -16.28
N THR A 270 -31.20 38.11 -16.18
CA THR A 270 -29.86 38.56 -16.54
C THR A 270 -29.01 38.81 -15.29
N ALA A 271 -27.69 38.88 -15.47
CA ALA A 271 -26.78 39.27 -14.38
C ALA A 271 -27.14 40.65 -13.79
N ARG A 272 -27.59 41.58 -14.64
CA ARG A 272 -27.94 42.95 -14.25
C ARG A 272 -29.15 42.98 -13.31
N ASP A 273 -30.13 42.12 -13.54
CA ASP A 273 -31.30 41.99 -12.65
C ASP A 273 -30.87 41.53 -11.24
N ILE A 274 -29.89 40.60 -11.17
CA ILE A 274 -29.35 40.12 -9.90
C ILE A 274 -28.59 41.24 -9.16
N GLU A 275 -27.78 42.01 -9.89
CA GLU A 275 -27.05 43.17 -9.37
C GLU A 275 -28.01 44.25 -8.83
N GLU A 276 -29.05 44.60 -9.59
CA GLU A 276 -30.05 45.60 -9.19
C GLU A 276 -30.82 45.17 -7.93
N ILE A 277 -31.17 43.89 -7.82
CA ILE A 277 -31.79 43.33 -6.62
C ILE A 277 -30.83 43.38 -5.42
N ALA A 278 -29.55 43.06 -5.62
CA ALA A 278 -28.54 43.17 -4.57
C ALA A 278 -28.40 44.63 -4.09
N GLN A 279 -28.35 45.61 -5.01
CA GLN A 279 -28.29 47.04 -4.66
C GLN A 279 -29.48 47.49 -3.81
N GLN A 280 -30.67 46.96 -4.10
CA GLN A 280 -31.87 47.24 -3.30
C GLN A 280 -31.78 46.64 -1.89
N ILE A 281 -31.29 45.39 -1.77
CA ILE A 281 -31.13 44.69 -0.49
C ILE A 281 -30.14 45.41 0.44
N PHE A 282 -29.08 45.99 -0.12
CA PHE A 282 -27.99 46.58 0.67
C PHE A 282 -28.26 47.99 1.19
N LYS A 283 -29.35 48.66 0.79
CA LYS A 283 -29.67 49.99 1.31
C LYS A 283 -29.75 49.99 2.86
N PRO A 284 -29.16 50.98 3.56
CA PRO A 284 -28.66 52.27 3.03
C PRO A 284 -27.21 52.26 2.52
N TYR A 285 -26.51 51.13 2.56
CA TYR A 285 -25.14 51.03 2.07
C TYR A 285 -25.09 51.16 0.54
N ARG A 286 -24.07 51.87 0.04
CA ARG A 286 -23.77 51.94 -1.38
C ARG A 286 -23.19 50.61 -1.84
N LEU A 287 -23.72 50.04 -2.93
CA LEU A 287 -23.16 48.85 -3.57
C LEU A 287 -23.13 49.06 -5.09
N GLU A 288 -21.94 48.99 -5.67
CA GLU A 288 -21.72 49.22 -7.10
C GLU A 288 -20.93 48.07 -7.71
N PHE A 289 -21.26 47.75 -8.96
CA PHE A 289 -20.63 46.70 -9.77
C PHE A 289 -19.94 47.35 -10.97
N PRO A 290 -18.72 47.88 -10.81
CA PRO A 290 -18.07 48.71 -11.83
C PRO A 290 -17.62 47.90 -13.07
N GLN A 291 -17.53 46.58 -12.95
CA GLN A 291 -17.08 45.68 -14.00
C GLN A 291 -18.10 44.58 -14.22
N ARG A 292 -18.09 43.98 -15.42
CA ARG A 292 -18.90 42.78 -15.69
C ARG A 292 -18.52 41.67 -14.72
N PRO A 293 -19.50 40.91 -14.21
CA PRO A 293 -19.21 39.80 -13.30
C PRO A 293 -18.35 38.77 -14.01
N GLN A 294 -17.35 38.23 -13.31
CA GLN A 294 -16.49 37.18 -13.84
C GLN A 294 -17.28 35.89 -14.10
N TRP A 295 -18.30 35.65 -13.29
CA TRP A 295 -19.19 34.52 -13.42
C TRP A 295 -20.53 34.80 -12.76
N TRP A 296 -21.60 34.23 -13.31
CA TRP A 296 -22.93 34.28 -12.68
C TRP A 296 -23.77 33.07 -13.07
N THR A 297 -24.78 32.74 -12.27
CA THR A 297 -25.77 31.71 -12.57
C THR A 297 -27.08 31.95 -11.83
N VAL A 298 -28.14 31.30 -12.28
CA VAL A 298 -29.39 31.17 -11.51
C VAL A 298 -29.55 29.71 -11.09
N TYR A 299 -29.70 29.45 -9.80
CA TYR A 299 -29.94 28.12 -9.27
C TYR A 299 -31.31 28.04 -8.59
N VAL A 300 -31.87 26.84 -8.62
CA VAL A 300 -33.10 26.47 -7.91
C VAL A 300 -32.68 25.54 -6.80
N VAL A 301 -33.13 25.82 -5.58
CA VAL A 301 -32.75 25.02 -4.41
C VAL A 301 -33.44 23.65 -4.49
N GLY A 302 -32.65 22.59 -4.38
CA GLY A 302 -33.18 21.23 -4.30
C GLY A 302 -32.23 20.34 -3.52
N GLN A 303 -32.79 19.38 -2.79
CA GLN A 303 -32.02 18.34 -2.12
C GLN A 303 -32.47 17.01 -2.69
N ARG A 304 -31.54 16.24 -3.23
CA ARG A 304 -31.87 14.95 -3.85
C ARG A 304 -30.80 13.93 -3.56
N LEU A 305 -31.18 12.68 -3.46
CA LEU A 305 -30.31 11.52 -3.23
C LEU A 305 -30.62 10.44 -4.25
N ALA A 306 -29.60 9.73 -4.72
CA ALA A 306 -29.79 8.58 -5.58
C ALA A 306 -30.40 7.43 -4.79
N THR A 307 -31.29 6.67 -5.43
CA THR A 307 -31.88 5.44 -4.88
C THR A 307 -30.82 4.44 -4.42
N LYS A 308 -29.74 4.30 -5.22
CA LYS A 308 -28.59 3.42 -5.00
C LYS A 308 -27.28 4.12 -5.42
N TYR A 309 -26.18 3.72 -4.78
CA TYR A 309 -24.85 4.32 -4.94
C TYR A 309 -23.84 3.39 -5.61
N SER A 310 -24.17 2.10 -5.77
CA SER A 310 -23.30 1.13 -6.43
C SER A 310 -24.11 0.06 -7.16
N ALA A 311 -23.47 -0.58 -8.14
CA ALA A 311 -24.01 -1.70 -8.91
C ALA A 311 -22.96 -2.79 -9.05
N SER A 312 -23.37 -4.02 -8.73
CA SER A 312 -22.54 -5.25 -8.82
C SER A 312 -21.19 -5.17 -8.10
N ARG A 313 -21.00 -4.22 -7.17
CA ARG A 313 -19.71 -3.88 -6.54
C ARG A 313 -18.61 -3.52 -7.55
N ARG A 314 -18.99 -3.11 -8.75
CA ARG A 314 -18.09 -2.81 -9.87
C ARG A 314 -18.24 -1.36 -10.36
N VAL A 315 -19.47 -0.83 -10.32
CA VAL A 315 -19.77 0.56 -10.68
C VAL A 315 -20.23 1.31 -9.43
N PHE A 316 -19.67 2.50 -9.20
CA PHE A 316 -19.97 3.35 -8.04
C PHE A 316 -20.35 4.76 -8.48
N LEU A 317 -21.22 5.42 -7.73
CA LEU A 317 -21.61 6.83 -7.92
C LEU A 317 -21.11 7.65 -6.73
N VAL A 318 -20.51 8.80 -7.01
CA VAL A 318 -19.87 9.66 -6.00
C VAL A 318 -20.16 11.14 -6.26
N GLY A 319 -20.35 11.92 -5.18
CA GLY A 319 -20.63 13.36 -5.26
C GLY A 319 -22.00 13.66 -5.87
N ASP A 320 -22.08 14.71 -6.69
CA ASP A 320 -23.33 15.15 -7.34
C ASP A 320 -24.01 14.06 -8.20
N ALA A 321 -23.28 13.02 -8.59
CA ALA A 321 -23.86 11.85 -9.25
C ALA A 321 -24.83 11.08 -8.34
N CYS A 322 -24.67 11.16 -7.03
CA CYS A 322 -25.47 10.43 -6.04
C CYS A 322 -26.17 11.31 -4.99
N HIS A 323 -25.77 12.57 -4.78
CA HIS A 323 -26.48 13.50 -3.90
C HIS A 323 -26.30 14.94 -4.36
N THR A 324 -27.36 15.74 -4.32
CA THR A 324 -27.29 17.18 -4.59
C THR A 324 -27.84 17.93 -3.40
N HIS A 325 -27.17 19.01 -3.01
CA HIS A 325 -27.52 19.82 -1.85
C HIS A 325 -27.80 21.27 -2.22
N SER A 326 -28.48 21.99 -1.33
CA SER A 326 -28.55 23.45 -1.40
C SER A 326 -27.15 24.07 -1.26
N PRO A 327 -26.79 25.09 -2.07
CA PRO A 327 -25.48 25.73 -1.97
C PRO A 327 -25.31 26.58 -0.71
N HIS A 328 -26.39 26.90 0.01
CA HIS A 328 -26.37 27.71 1.24
C HIS A 328 -25.36 27.25 2.28
N ALA A 329 -25.15 25.93 2.38
CA ALA A 329 -24.23 25.31 3.33
C ALA A 329 -22.85 24.97 2.73
N GLY A 330 -22.59 25.26 1.45
CA GLY A 330 -21.30 25.01 0.79
C GLY A 330 -20.90 23.53 0.69
N GLN A 331 -21.82 22.58 0.86
CA GLN A 331 -21.47 21.17 1.09
C GLN A 331 -21.08 20.37 -0.16
N GLY A 332 -21.57 20.73 -1.35
CA GLY A 332 -21.47 19.85 -2.54
C GLY A 332 -20.06 19.34 -2.81
N MET A 333 -19.08 20.26 -2.94
CA MET A 333 -17.68 19.90 -3.16
C MET A 333 -17.06 19.17 -1.96
N ASN A 334 -17.40 19.56 -0.72
CA ASN A 334 -16.88 18.94 0.50
C ASN A 334 -17.32 17.47 0.62
N ALA A 335 -18.61 17.21 0.42
CA ALA A 335 -19.17 15.86 0.41
C ALA A 335 -18.58 15.02 -0.73
N ALA A 336 -18.48 15.59 -1.93
CA ALA A 336 -17.90 14.92 -3.10
C ALA A 336 -16.44 14.48 -2.89
N ILE A 337 -15.61 15.34 -2.27
CA ILE A 337 -14.23 15.00 -1.88
C ILE A 337 -14.23 13.90 -0.81
N GLY A 338 -15.09 14.03 0.22
CA GLY A 338 -15.22 13.05 1.30
C GLY A 338 -15.61 11.65 0.82
N ASP A 339 -16.60 11.55 -0.06
CA ASP A 339 -17.01 10.28 -0.67
C ASP A 339 -15.87 9.61 -1.45
N SER A 340 -15.16 10.40 -2.25
CA SER A 340 -14.05 9.92 -3.09
C SER A 340 -12.89 9.43 -2.24
N HIS A 341 -12.57 10.18 -1.19
CA HIS A 341 -11.58 9.80 -0.18
C HIS A 341 -11.95 8.49 0.54
N ASN A 342 -13.23 8.32 0.87
CA ASN A 342 -13.74 7.10 1.51
C ASN A 342 -13.71 5.88 0.58
N LEU A 343 -14.09 6.03 -0.69
CA LEU A 343 -14.12 4.92 -1.66
C LEU A 343 -12.71 4.49 -2.10
N ALA A 344 -11.79 5.44 -2.27
CA ALA A 344 -10.49 5.16 -2.88
C ALA A 344 -9.69 4.07 -2.15
N TRP A 345 -9.57 4.14 -0.82
CA TRP A 345 -8.81 3.13 -0.08
C TRP A 345 -9.47 1.75 -0.12
N GLN A 346 -10.80 1.69 -0.20
CA GLN A 346 -11.54 0.42 -0.33
C GLN A 346 -11.28 -0.23 -1.69
N LEU A 347 -11.24 0.57 -2.76
CA LEU A 347 -10.85 0.10 -4.09
C LEU A 347 -9.40 -0.39 -4.10
N VAL A 348 -8.47 0.31 -3.46
CA VAL A 348 -7.07 -0.13 -3.33
C VAL A 348 -6.98 -1.49 -2.65
N HIS A 349 -7.66 -1.66 -1.52
CA HIS A 349 -7.66 -2.92 -0.77
C HIS A 349 -8.30 -4.06 -1.56
N ALA A 350 -9.39 -3.79 -2.29
CA ALA A 350 -10.04 -4.79 -3.15
C ALA A 350 -9.14 -5.18 -4.34
N LEU A 351 -8.51 -4.21 -5.01
CA LEU A 351 -7.61 -4.44 -6.15
C LEU A 351 -6.34 -5.18 -5.76
N ARG A 352 -5.81 -4.92 -4.55
CA ARG A 352 -4.63 -5.61 -4.01
C ARG A 352 -4.96 -6.97 -3.38
N GLY A 353 -6.24 -7.35 -3.29
CA GLY A 353 -6.67 -8.59 -2.67
C GLY A 353 -6.52 -8.61 -1.14
N TRP A 354 -6.33 -7.44 -0.52
CA TRP A 354 -6.16 -7.28 0.93
C TRP A 354 -7.47 -7.38 1.71
N ALA A 355 -8.59 -7.12 1.03
CA ALA A 355 -9.93 -7.18 1.59
C ALA A 355 -10.86 -8.02 0.71
N LYS A 356 -11.85 -8.66 1.34
CA LYS A 356 -12.91 -9.32 0.59
C LYS A 356 -13.77 -8.28 -0.16
N PRO A 357 -14.36 -8.64 -1.31
CA PRO A 357 -15.19 -7.71 -2.11
C PRO A 357 -16.35 -7.06 -1.35
N HIS A 358 -16.81 -7.64 -0.24
CA HIS A 358 -17.88 -7.07 0.61
C HIS A 358 -17.49 -5.75 1.28
N LEU A 359 -16.19 -5.44 1.40
CA LEU A 359 -15.73 -4.13 1.88
C LEU A 359 -16.35 -2.98 1.07
N LEU A 360 -16.48 -3.18 -0.25
CA LEU A 360 -17.03 -2.19 -1.18
C LEU A 360 -18.54 -1.92 -0.98
N ASP A 361 -19.22 -2.70 -0.14
CA ASP A 361 -20.61 -2.41 0.24
C ASP A 361 -20.70 -1.30 1.31
N MET A 362 -19.59 -0.90 1.94
CA MET A 362 -19.56 0.22 2.92
C MET A 362 -20.01 1.54 2.30
N LEU A 363 -19.92 1.72 0.98
CA LEU A 363 -20.47 2.90 0.29
C LEU A 363 -21.98 3.06 0.55
N ARG A 364 -22.72 1.98 0.84
CA ARG A 364 -24.15 2.03 1.19
C ARG A 364 -24.41 2.79 2.50
N LEU A 365 -23.42 2.92 3.39
CA LEU A 365 -23.54 3.67 4.64
C LEU A 365 -23.53 5.19 4.43
N LEU A 366 -23.03 5.70 3.28
CA LEU A 366 -23.10 7.14 2.95
C LEU A 366 -24.55 7.65 2.79
N LYS A 367 -25.50 6.75 2.50
CA LYS A 367 -26.93 7.07 2.39
C LYS A 367 -27.52 7.62 3.71
N ALA A 368 -26.97 7.24 4.87
CA ALA A 368 -27.39 7.76 6.17
C ALA A 368 -26.82 9.16 6.49
N PHE A 369 -25.76 9.60 5.78
CA PHE A 369 -25.02 10.83 6.11
C PHE A 369 -25.39 12.03 5.26
N ALA A 370 -25.85 11.83 4.02
CA ALA A 370 -26.20 12.95 3.14
C ALA A 370 -27.30 13.86 3.73
N GLY A 371 -28.17 13.35 4.60
CA GLY A 371 -29.13 14.16 5.36
C GLY A 371 -28.51 14.97 6.53
N PHE A 372 -27.42 14.50 7.12
CA PHE A 372 -26.76 15.12 8.29
C PHE A 372 -25.63 16.09 7.90
N ILE A 373 -24.90 15.81 6.81
CA ILE A 373 -23.82 16.65 6.25
C ILE A 373 -24.33 18.05 5.88
N ALA A 374 -25.62 18.19 5.56
CA ALA A 374 -26.22 19.48 5.20
C ALA A 374 -26.15 20.58 6.28
N ARG A 375 -25.77 20.27 7.53
CA ARG A 375 -25.80 21.22 8.67
C ARG A 375 -24.48 21.42 9.43
N ASP A 376 -23.39 20.73 9.08
CA ASP A 376 -22.15 20.74 9.90
C ASP A 376 -20.87 20.92 9.06
N SER A 377 -19.79 21.33 9.72
CA SER A 377 -18.38 21.38 9.29
C SER A 377 -17.80 20.09 8.65
N GLY A 378 -18.60 19.03 8.52
CA GLY A 378 -18.20 17.68 8.10
C GLY A 378 -17.56 16.85 9.22
N THR A 379 -17.39 17.43 10.41
CA THR A 379 -16.67 16.77 11.51
C THR A 379 -17.51 15.79 12.31
N GLY A 380 -18.84 15.97 12.35
CA GLY A 380 -19.77 15.12 13.10
C GLY A 380 -20.15 13.77 12.45
N ILE A 381 -19.55 13.40 11.31
CA ILE A 381 -19.84 12.12 10.63
C ILE A 381 -19.47 10.94 11.54
N ARG A 382 -20.40 9.99 11.73
CA ARG A 382 -20.23 8.81 12.60
C ARG A 382 -20.70 7.51 11.95
N TYR A 383 -19.79 6.77 11.32
CA TYR A 383 -20.08 5.43 10.79
C TYR A 383 -20.38 4.40 11.88
N SER A 384 -20.95 3.26 11.48
CA SER A 384 -21.00 2.08 12.36
C SER A 384 -19.59 1.55 12.63
N ALA A 385 -19.40 0.92 13.79
CA ALA A 385 -18.12 0.35 14.19
C ALA A 385 -17.64 -0.70 13.17
N THR A 386 -16.34 -0.66 12.84
CA THR A 386 -15.73 -1.68 11.97
C THR A 386 -15.60 -3.01 12.71
N MET A 387 -15.44 -2.96 14.04
CA MET A 387 -15.58 -4.10 14.94
C MET A 387 -16.72 -3.88 15.93
N LYS A 388 -17.72 -4.76 15.96
CA LYS A 388 -18.79 -4.66 16.96
C LYS A 388 -18.29 -4.87 18.39
N GLN A 389 -17.30 -5.74 18.58
CA GLN A 389 -16.72 -6.06 19.88
C GLN A 389 -16.00 -4.86 20.50
N GLY A 390 -15.37 -4.02 19.67
CA GLY A 390 -14.70 -2.79 20.11
C GLY A 390 -15.60 -1.77 20.78
N VAL A 391 -16.91 -1.82 20.50
CA VAL A 391 -17.91 -0.93 21.12
C VAL A 391 -17.92 -1.12 22.64
N ALA A 392 -17.65 -2.34 23.14
CA ALA A 392 -17.56 -2.62 24.57
C ALA A 392 -16.40 -1.87 25.26
N PHE A 393 -15.38 -1.46 24.51
CA PHE A 393 -14.18 -0.80 25.03
C PHE A 393 -14.14 0.72 24.75
N GLN A 394 -15.26 1.31 24.30
CA GLN A 394 -15.35 2.75 24.04
C GLN A 394 -14.98 3.60 25.27
N SER A 395 -15.18 3.07 26.49
CA SER A 395 -14.84 3.74 27.76
C SER A 395 -13.34 3.94 27.96
N LEU A 396 -12.47 3.21 27.26
CA LEU A 396 -11.01 3.38 27.34
C LEU A 396 -10.53 4.69 26.69
N ALA A 397 -11.30 5.20 25.72
CA ALA A 397 -11.05 6.47 25.05
C ALA A 397 -12.40 7.14 24.70
N PRO A 398 -13.15 7.66 25.70
CA PRO A 398 -14.54 8.10 25.54
C PRO A 398 -14.70 9.28 24.58
N ARG A 399 -13.64 10.07 24.35
CA ARG A 399 -13.63 11.20 23.41
C ARG A 399 -13.03 10.86 22.04
N ILE A 400 -12.57 9.63 21.83
CA ILE A 400 -12.25 9.07 20.51
C ILE A 400 -13.42 8.17 20.11
N ILE A 401 -14.44 8.74 19.47
CA ILE A 401 -15.69 8.03 19.24
C ILE A 401 -15.55 7.06 18.05
N ILE A 402 -15.82 5.77 18.27
CA ILE A 402 -15.82 4.77 17.21
C ILE A 402 -16.80 5.17 16.11
N GLY A 403 -16.31 5.16 14.87
CA GLY A 403 -17.04 5.58 13.69
C GLY A 403 -16.87 7.06 13.33
N GLN A 404 -16.34 7.89 14.21
CA GLN A 404 -15.99 9.29 13.90
C GLN A 404 -14.53 9.42 13.47
N ARG A 405 -14.17 10.57 12.90
CA ARG A 405 -12.77 10.90 12.65
C ARG A 405 -11.99 11.02 13.97
N VAL A 406 -10.67 10.85 13.91
CA VAL A 406 -9.79 11.17 15.05
C VAL A 406 -9.85 12.70 15.32
N PRO A 407 -10.14 13.17 16.54
CA PRO A 407 -10.13 14.60 16.86
C PRO A 407 -8.71 15.19 16.83
N PRO A 408 -8.52 16.47 16.45
CA PRO A 408 -7.19 17.06 16.38
C PRO A 408 -6.53 17.13 17.76
N GLN A 409 -5.23 16.94 17.81
CA GLN A 409 -4.44 17.00 19.04
C GLN A 409 -2.96 17.14 18.70
N VAL A 410 -2.24 17.98 19.43
CA VAL A 410 -0.80 18.14 19.24
C VAL A 410 -0.05 17.23 20.22
N ILE A 411 0.85 16.42 19.68
CA ILE A 411 1.73 15.49 20.39
C ILE A 411 3.20 15.81 20.07
N LEU A 412 4.13 15.47 20.95
CA LEU A 412 5.56 15.71 20.73
C LEU A 412 6.25 14.44 20.29
N ARG A 413 7.08 14.51 19.25
CA ARG A 413 7.92 13.38 18.86
C ARG A 413 9.02 13.17 19.90
N MET A 414 9.20 11.94 20.36
CA MET A 414 10.14 11.65 21.45
C MET A 414 11.59 12.01 21.13
N ALA A 415 12.00 11.84 19.87
CA ALA A 415 13.39 11.96 19.46
C ALA A 415 13.93 13.40 19.49
N ASP A 416 13.09 14.39 19.19
CA ASP A 416 13.49 15.79 19.03
C ASP A 416 12.54 16.79 19.70
N SER A 417 11.52 16.31 20.41
CA SER A 417 10.48 17.14 21.05
C SER A 417 9.78 18.10 20.09
N ARG A 418 9.76 17.78 18.80
CA ARG A 418 9.06 18.58 17.81
C ARG A 418 7.54 18.32 17.90
N PRO A 419 6.70 19.37 17.93
CA PRO A 419 5.25 19.21 17.91
C PRO A 419 4.75 18.76 16.54
N PHE A 420 3.84 17.79 16.57
CA PHE A 420 3.08 17.31 15.43
C PHE A 420 1.60 17.32 15.78
N GLU A 421 0.79 17.77 14.83
CA GLU A 421 -0.66 17.58 14.91
C GLU A 421 -0.98 16.13 14.52
N ILE A 422 -1.92 15.49 15.22
CA ILE A 422 -2.17 14.05 15.07
C ILE A 422 -2.59 13.65 13.64
N HIS A 423 -3.24 14.53 12.87
CA HIS A 423 -3.56 14.25 11.47
C HIS A 423 -2.33 14.24 10.57
N ASP A 424 -1.22 14.91 10.94
CA ASP A 424 0.04 14.85 10.19
C ASP A 424 0.75 13.50 10.32
N VAL A 425 0.49 12.77 11.40
CA VAL A 425 1.01 11.41 11.62
C VAL A 425 0.05 10.32 11.14
N LEU A 426 -1.08 10.71 10.55
CA LEU A 426 -2.10 9.84 9.96
C LEU A 426 -2.26 10.10 8.44
N PRO A 427 -1.20 9.92 7.63
CA PRO A 427 -1.28 10.17 6.19
C PRO A 427 -2.24 9.20 5.49
N SER A 428 -2.87 9.69 4.43
CA SER A 428 -3.79 8.91 3.57
C SER A 428 -3.03 8.09 2.54
N ASP A 429 -2.35 7.04 3.03
CA ASP A 429 -1.44 6.18 2.27
C ASP A 429 -1.99 4.75 2.07
N SER A 430 -3.31 4.57 2.20
CA SER A 430 -4.04 3.29 2.18
C SER A 430 -3.79 2.34 3.37
N ARG A 431 -2.89 2.65 4.30
CA ARG A 431 -2.66 1.82 5.50
C ARG A 431 -3.63 2.16 6.62
N PHE A 432 -4.07 1.13 7.35
CA PHE A 432 -4.69 1.33 8.66
C PHE A 432 -3.66 1.91 9.62
N LYS A 433 -4.09 2.61 10.67
CA LYS A 433 -3.17 3.16 11.67
C LYS A 433 -3.50 2.60 13.05
N LEU A 434 -2.45 2.24 13.79
CA LEU A 434 -2.54 1.80 15.18
C LEU A 434 -2.00 2.92 16.05
N LEU A 435 -2.89 3.68 16.69
CA LEU A 435 -2.51 4.63 17.73
C LEU A 435 -2.45 3.87 19.06
N ILE A 436 -1.24 3.71 19.60
CA ILE A 436 -1.00 2.94 20.83
C ILE A 436 -0.71 3.93 21.94
N PHE A 437 -1.65 4.08 22.87
CA PHE A 437 -1.48 4.87 24.07
C PHE A 437 -0.94 3.95 25.17
N GLY A 438 0.35 4.04 25.46
CA GLY A 438 1.06 3.13 26.38
C GLY A 438 0.67 3.26 27.85
N GLY A 439 0.03 4.35 28.26
CA GLY A 439 -0.36 4.58 29.66
C GLY A 439 0.83 4.63 30.60
N ASP A 440 0.67 4.07 31.81
CA ASP A 440 1.74 3.97 32.81
C ASP A 440 2.55 2.68 32.62
N MET A 441 3.85 2.81 32.32
CA MET A 441 4.72 1.66 32.05
C MET A 441 4.93 0.73 33.24
N SER A 442 4.76 1.20 34.48
CA SER A 442 4.88 0.32 35.66
C SER A 442 3.84 -0.79 35.65
N HIS A 443 2.68 -0.56 35.02
CA HIS A 443 1.59 -1.52 34.91
C HIS A 443 1.51 -2.16 33.52
N ASN A 444 1.79 -1.40 32.45
CA ASN A 444 1.50 -1.83 31.08
C ASN A 444 2.69 -2.44 30.32
N ARG A 445 3.90 -2.44 30.90
CA ARG A 445 5.13 -2.90 30.20
C ARG A 445 4.97 -4.28 29.58
N GLN A 446 4.40 -5.22 30.33
CA GLN A 446 4.21 -6.59 29.86
C GLN A 446 3.21 -6.66 28.69
N ALA A 447 2.05 -6.00 28.82
CA ALA A 447 1.03 -5.94 27.77
C ALA A 447 1.56 -5.31 26.47
N ILE A 448 2.39 -4.26 26.57
CA ILE A 448 3.01 -3.61 25.41
C ILE A 448 4.03 -4.54 24.73
N ILE A 449 4.83 -5.29 25.52
CA ILE A 449 5.77 -6.28 24.99
C ILE A 449 5.01 -7.40 24.26
N GLU A 450 3.93 -7.90 24.85
CA GLU A 450 3.09 -8.93 24.27
C GLU A 450 2.36 -8.46 23.00
N LEU A 451 1.84 -7.23 22.99
CA LEU A 451 1.28 -6.61 21.79
C LEU A 451 2.34 -6.49 20.68
N GLY A 452 3.56 -6.06 21.03
CA GLY A 452 4.68 -5.99 20.08
C GLY A 452 5.05 -7.35 19.50
N ARG A 453 4.99 -8.41 20.31
CA ARG A 453 5.19 -9.81 19.85
C ARG A 453 4.01 -10.27 18.99
N SER A 454 2.77 -10.06 19.40
CA SER A 454 1.60 -10.56 18.65
C SER A 454 1.49 -9.95 17.25
N LEU A 455 2.00 -8.73 17.06
CA LEU A 455 2.06 -8.04 15.77
C LEU A 455 3.24 -8.47 14.88
N THR A 456 4.26 -9.16 15.45
CA THR A 456 5.41 -9.73 14.71
C THR A 456 5.30 -11.23 14.46
N CYS A 457 4.62 -11.97 15.34
CA CYS A 457 4.52 -13.43 15.30
C CYS A 457 3.59 -13.99 14.20
N HIS A 458 2.97 -13.15 13.38
CA HIS A 458 2.18 -13.61 12.23
C HIS A 458 2.69 -12.97 10.94
N GLU A 459 3.24 -13.78 10.03
CA GLU A 459 3.26 -13.43 8.61
C GLU A 459 1.79 -13.27 8.18
N PHE A 460 1.36 -12.02 7.98
CA PHE A 460 0.14 -11.76 7.26
C PHE A 460 0.37 -12.40 5.89
N GLY A 461 -0.42 -13.41 5.50
CA GLY A 461 -0.34 -14.03 4.16
C GLY A 461 -0.64 -13.06 2.99
N ILE A 462 -0.50 -11.75 3.23
CA ILE A 462 -0.86 -10.58 2.44
C ILE A 462 0.30 -9.53 2.44
N GLY A 463 1.35 -9.65 3.28
CA GLY A 463 2.49 -8.71 3.32
C GLY A 463 3.14 -8.52 4.71
N LYS A 464 4.08 -7.56 4.86
CA LYS A 464 4.64 -7.21 6.18
C LYS A 464 3.65 -6.33 6.97
N MET A 465 3.74 -6.35 8.30
CA MET A 465 2.92 -5.49 9.18
C MET A 465 2.88 -4.04 8.71
N HIS A 466 4.05 -3.46 8.41
CA HIS A 466 4.19 -2.05 8.05
C HIS A 466 3.66 -1.68 6.65
N ASP A 467 3.36 -2.69 5.81
CA ASP A 467 2.70 -2.51 4.52
C ASP A 467 1.18 -2.30 4.69
N LEU A 468 0.61 -2.82 5.79
CA LEU A 468 -0.83 -2.75 6.09
C LEU A 468 -1.15 -1.75 7.21
N PHE A 469 -0.23 -1.57 8.16
CA PHE A 469 -0.41 -0.75 9.35
C PHE A 469 0.69 0.30 9.51
N GLY A 470 0.31 1.57 9.67
CA GLY A 470 1.16 2.60 10.26
C GLY A 470 1.01 2.58 11.78
N VAL A 471 2.09 2.39 12.51
CA VAL A 471 2.06 2.42 13.98
C VAL A 471 2.44 3.82 14.48
N VAL A 472 1.74 4.32 15.50
CA VAL A 472 2.06 5.54 16.22
C VAL A 472 1.96 5.24 17.70
N TYR A 473 3.09 5.23 18.40
CA TYR A 473 3.14 5.02 19.84
C TYR A 473 3.13 6.37 20.56
N ILE A 474 2.28 6.53 21.57
CA ILE A 474 2.09 7.77 22.34
C ILE A 474 2.25 7.46 23.84
N ALA A 475 3.41 7.79 24.41
CA ALA A 475 3.63 7.66 25.84
C ALA A 475 2.91 8.76 26.64
N LYS A 476 2.54 8.43 27.87
CA LYS A 476 2.10 9.40 28.85
C LYS A 476 3.30 10.00 29.57
N LEU A 477 3.40 11.32 29.62
CA LEU A 477 4.42 11.99 30.42
C LEU A 477 4.19 11.72 31.93
N GLY A 478 5.27 11.41 32.64
CA GLY A 478 5.24 11.13 34.09
C GLY A 478 6.48 10.40 34.55
N LYS A 479 6.54 10.06 35.85
CA LYS A 479 7.66 9.35 36.49
C LYS A 479 7.98 8.00 35.79
N ASN A 480 6.95 7.34 35.29
CA ASN A 480 7.03 6.04 34.62
C ASN A 480 6.83 6.16 33.10
N CYS A 481 7.22 7.29 32.50
CA CYS A 481 7.11 7.48 31.05
C CYS A 481 8.02 6.48 30.30
N ALA A 482 7.50 5.86 29.26
CA ALA A 482 8.30 5.01 28.37
C ALA A 482 9.34 5.86 27.64
N THR A 483 10.58 5.37 27.56
CA THR A 483 11.53 5.82 26.53
C THR A 483 11.34 4.99 25.26
N MET A 484 11.94 5.42 24.14
CA MET A 484 11.90 4.65 22.89
C MET A 484 12.50 3.24 23.05
N LEU A 485 13.43 3.04 24.00
CA LEU A 485 14.08 1.76 24.25
C LEU A 485 13.24 0.82 25.12
N ASP A 486 12.23 1.34 25.82
CA ASP A 486 11.32 0.55 26.65
C ASP A 486 10.20 -0.12 25.84
N VAL A 487 10.02 0.30 24.58
CA VAL A 487 8.95 -0.16 23.69
C VAL A 487 9.54 -1.11 22.64
N PRO A 488 8.89 -2.25 22.33
CA PRO A 488 9.38 -3.16 21.30
C PRO A 488 9.62 -2.48 19.95
N ALA A 489 10.69 -2.86 19.26
CA ALA A 489 11.04 -2.33 17.95
C ALA A 489 9.97 -2.59 16.87
N SER A 490 9.06 -3.55 17.08
CA SER A 490 7.91 -3.77 16.19
C SER A 490 6.85 -2.67 16.26
N LEU A 491 6.74 -2.01 17.42
CA LEU A 491 5.86 -0.87 17.63
C LEU A 491 6.59 0.45 17.36
N VAL A 492 7.89 0.49 17.68
CA VAL A 492 8.78 1.64 17.47
C VAL A 492 9.96 1.22 16.60
N TRP A 493 9.69 1.00 15.31
CA TRP A 493 10.71 0.58 14.34
C TRP A 493 11.56 1.76 13.84
N HIS A 494 11.04 2.98 13.97
CA HIS A 494 11.73 4.20 13.61
C HIS A 494 11.34 5.32 14.58
N TRP A 495 12.27 6.24 14.86
CA TRP A 495 12.06 7.35 15.79
C TRP A 495 10.87 8.25 15.40
N SER A 496 10.47 8.26 14.13
CA SER A 496 9.32 9.03 13.63
C SER A 496 7.95 8.48 14.06
N CYS A 497 7.88 7.28 14.64
CA CYS A 497 6.63 6.69 15.11
C CYS A 497 6.46 6.69 16.65
N ALA A 498 7.40 7.29 17.38
CA ALA A 498 7.35 7.40 18.84
C ALA A 498 7.09 8.85 19.28
N PHE A 499 6.03 9.03 20.06
CA PHE A 499 5.54 10.31 20.55
C PHE A 499 5.27 10.27 22.05
N VAL A 500 5.24 11.44 22.66
CA VAL A 500 4.92 11.64 24.06
C VAL A 500 3.87 12.74 24.18
N ASP A 501 2.91 12.52 25.07
CA ASP A 501 1.94 13.53 25.49
C ASP A 501 2.60 14.50 26.48
N ALA A 502 3.24 15.54 25.94
CA ALA A 502 3.95 16.55 26.71
C ALA A 502 3.82 17.94 26.06
N ILE A 503 4.15 18.97 26.82
CA ILE A 503 4.14 20.38 26.38
C ILE A 503 5.59 20.78 26.08
N ASN A 504 5.84 21.46 24.96
CA ASN A 504 7.18 21.96 24.63
C ASN A 504 7.47 23.31 25.33
N ALA A 505 8.70 23.80 25.22
CA ALA A 505 9.13 25.07 25.84
C ALA A 505 8.46 26.35 25.27
N ARG A 506 7.58 26.25 24.27
CA ARG A 506 6.88 27.37 23.61
C ARG A 506 5.35 27.17 23.60
N ASP A 507 4.81 26.45 24.60
CA ASP A 507 3.38 26.16 24.79
C ASP A 507 2.71 25.32 23.68
N GLY A 508 3.49 24.61 22.86
CA GLY A 508 2.98 23.71 21.83
C GLY A 508 2.86 22.27 22.33
N GLY A 509 1.65 21.70 22.27
CA GLY A 509 1.39 20.28 22.52
C GLY A 509 0.83 19.95 23.89
N GLY A 510 0.58 18.66 24.13
CA GLY A 510 0.22 18.11 25.43
C GLY A 510 -1.29 17.96 25.66
N GLN A 511 -1.64 17.30 26.77
CA GLN A 511 -3.00 16.95 27.17
C GLN A 511 -3.70 15.92 26.28
N ALA A 512 -3.03 15.20 25.40
CA ALA A 512 -3.66 14.18 24.55
C ALA A 512 -4.42 13.12 25.36
N TYR A 513 -3.85 12.59 26.45
CA TYR A 513 -4.54 11.64 27.33
C TYR A 513 -5.77 12.27 27.97
N GLN A 514 -5.65 13.53 28.43
CA GLN A 514 -6.76 14.27 29.00
C GLN A 514 -7.83 14.55 27.94
N SER A 515 -7.51 15.18 26.80
CA SER A 515 -8.43 15.50 25.70
C SER A 515 -9.15 14.27 25.15
N TYR A 516 -8.50 13.11 25.09
CA TYR A 516 -9.12 11.86 24.63
C TYR A 516 -9.82 11.05 25.72
N GLY A 517 -9.58 11.40 27.00
CA GLY A 517 -10.14 10.70 28.15
C GLY A 517 -9.50 9.33 28.41
N ILE A 518 -8.24 9.17 28.06
CA ILE A 518 -7.51 7.90 28.18
C ILE A 518 -6.89 7.81 29.58
N SER A 519 -7.14 6.69 30.27
CA SER A 519 -6.63 6.42 31.61
C SER A 519 -5.16 5.97 31.59
N ASN A 520 -4.60 5.65 32.77
CA ASN A 520 -3.28 5.03 32.88
C ASN A 520 -3.23 3.60 32.32
N ASP A 521 -4.36 2.96 32.09
CA ASP A 521 -4.43 1.60 31.54
C ASP A 521 -4.06 1.56 30.06
N GLY A 522 -4.05 2.72 29.40
CA GLY A 522 -3.76 2.84 27.98
C GLY A 522 -4.80 2.13 27.09
N CYS A 523 -4.61 2.21 25.78
CA CYS A 523 -5.44 1.52 24.80
C CYS A 523 -4.77 1.48 23.43
N VAL A 524 -5.35 0.66 22.54
CA VAL A 524 -5.06 0.67 21.11
C VAL A 524 -6.27 1.21 20.37
N VAL A 525 -6.08 2.26 19.57
CA VAL A 525 -7.10 2.78 18.66
C VAL A 525 -6.73 2.40 17.24
N LEU A 526 -7.61 1.65 16.57
CA LEU A 526 -7.49 1.36 15.14
C LEU A 526 -8.15 2.48 14.36
N VAL A 527 -7.38 3.12 13.49
CA VAL A 527 -7.85 4.15 12.57
C VAL A 527 -7.82 3.58 11.16
N ARG A 528 -8.91 3.78 10.42
CA ARG A 528 -9.05 3.43 9.01
C ARG A 528 -8.15 4.30 8.14
N PRO A 529 -7.85 3.89 6.89
CA PRO A 529 -7.05 4.70 5.98
C PRO A 529 -7.62 6.08 5.64
N ASP A 530 -8.91 6.31 5.89
CA ASP A 530 -9.60 7.60 5.73
C ASP A 530 -9.64 8.46 7.02
N GLY A 531 -8.88 8.08 8.04
CA GLY A 531 -8.76 8.84 9.30
C GLY A 531 -9.93 8.66 10.27
N TYR A 532 -10.85 7.73 9.99
CA TYR A 532 -11.96 7.38 10.87
C TYR A 532 -11.59 6.26 11.86
N VAL A 533 -12.06 6.38 13.10
CA VAL A 533 -11.86 5.38 14.15
C VAL A 533 -12.64 4.12 13.80
N GLY A 534 -11.92 3.04 13.51
CA GLY A 534 -12.52 1.73 13.22
C GLY A 534 -12.94 1.00 14.48
N THR A 535 -12.13 1.06 15.54
CA THR A 535 -12.36 0.39 16.83
C THR A 535 -11.44 0.92 17.94
N ILE A 536 -11.74 0.58 19.19
CA ILE A 536 -10.85 0.72 20.36
C ILE A 536 -10.67 -0.66 21.01
N LEU A 537 -9.48 -0.94 21.53
CA LEU A 537 -9.10 -2.18 22.20
C LEU A 537 -8.24 -1.91 23.45
N PRO A 538 -8.25 -2.78 24.46
CA PRO A 538 -7.28 -2.74 25.55
C PRO A 538 -5.87 -3.07 25.04
N LEU A 539 -4.83 -2.65 25.79
CA LEU A 539 -3.44 -3.08 25.54
C LEU A 539 -3.25 -4.57 25.80
N ASP A 540 -3.93 -5.07 26.84
CA ASP A 540 -3.90 -6.46 27.27
C ASP A 540 -4.86 -7.32 26.43
N GLY A 541 -4.29 -8.30 25.74
CA GLY A 541 -5.01 -9.21 24.86
C GLY A 541 -5.91 -10.22 25.59
N GLU A 542 -5.64 -10.54 26.86
CA GLU A 542 -6.42 -11.53 27.62
C GLU A 542 -7.82 -11.01 27.96
N LYS A 543 -7.97 -9.69 28.10
CA LYS A 543 -9.26 -9.01 28.34
C LYS A 543 -10.25 -9.14 27.17
N LEU A 544 -9.82 -9.71 26.03
CA LEU A 544 -10.68 -10.05 24.89
C LEU A 544 -11.31 -11.46 24.98
N GLY A 545 -10.96 -12.26 26.01
CA GLY A 545 -11.49 -13.59 26.29
C GLY A 545 -10.60 -14.74 25.80
N SER A 546 -10.67 -15.89 26.47
CA SER A 546 -9.76 -17.05 26.47
C SER A 546 -9.47 -17.79 25.15
N ASN A 547 -9.85 -17.23 24.00
CA ASN A 547 -9.58 -17.82 22.68
C ASN A 547 -9.14 -16.76 21.63
N ARG A 548 -8.79 -15.54 22.05
CA ARG A 548 -8.66 -14.40 21.13
C ARG A 548 -7.57 -13.42 21.58
N ASN A 549 -6.31 -13.83 21.45
CA ASN A 549 -5.21 -12.87 21.44
C ASN A 549 -5.49 -11.79 20.37
N ILE A 550 -5.02 -10.55 20.62
CA ILE A 550 -4.92 -9.46 19.62
C ILE A 550 -3.98 -9.95 18.52
N THR A 551 -4.49 -10.84 17.68
CA THR A 551 -3.83 -11.42 16.53
C THR A 551 -4.23 -10.55 15.36
N CYS A 552 -3.26 -10.20 14.53
CA CYS A 552 -3.48 -9.58 13.23
C CYS A 552 -4.54 -10.30 12.39
N TYR A 553 -4.73 -11.61 12.62
CA TYR A 553 -5.82 -12.40 12.06
C TYR A 553 -7.22 -11.86 12.39
N SER A 554 -7.41 -11.35 13.60
CA SER A 554 -8.64 -10.66 14.02
C SER A 554 -8.84 -9.33 13.31
N PHE A 555 -7.78 -8.68 12.79
CA PHE A 555 -7.84 -7.41 12.06
C PHE A 555 -8.06 -7.58 10.55
N VAL A 556 -7.48 -8.63 9.95
CA VAL A 556 -7.68 -8.98 8.54
C VAL A 556 -9.08 -9.60 8.30
N THR A 557 -9.64 -10.28 9.30
CA THR A 557 -11.02 -10.79 9.26
C THR A 557 -12.11 -9.72 9.49
N LEU A 558 -11.77 -8.46 9.79
CA LEU A 558 -12.74 -7.36 10.04
C LEU A 558 -13.46 -6.84 8.82
N THR A 559 -13.17 -7.41 7.65
CA THR A 559 -14.00 -7.24 6.46
C THR A 559 -15.23 -8.17 6.45
N THR A 560 -15.50 -8.94 7.53
CA THR A 560 -16.45 -10.08 7.49
C THR A 560 -17.51 -10.24 8.57
N THR A 561 -17.85 -9.25 9.42
CA THR A 561 -18.93 -9.45 10.42
C THR A 561 -20.15 -8.53 10.29
N HIS A 562 -21.05 -8.90 9.37
CA HIS A 562 -22.49 -8.78 9.62
C HIS A 562 -23.14 -10.16 9.54
N SER A 563 -23.26 -10.84 10.68
CA SER A 563 -24.37 -11.75 10.91
C SER A 563 -25.63 -10.89 11.04
N ALA A 564 -26.41 -10.83 9.96
CA ALA A 564 -27.82 -10.51 10.03
C ALA A 564 -28.57 -11.75 9.53
N SER A 565 -29.47 -12.23 10.38
CA SER A 565 -30.40 -13.31 10.11
C SER A 565 -31.07 -13.15 8.74
N MET A 566 -31.19 -14.26 8.02
CA MET A 566 -31.93 -14.34 6.76
C MET A 566 -33.40 -13.94 6.93
N PRO A 567 -33.94 -13.09 6.05
CA PRO A 567 -35.30 -13.23 5.57
C PRO A 567 -35.30 -14.07 4.29
N ARG A 568 -36.27 -14.97 4.21
CA ARG A 568 -36.49 -15.91 3.10
C ARG A 568 -36.73 -15.20 1.76
N SER A 569 -36.15 -15.80 0.72
CA SER A 569 -36.56 -15.90 -0.69
C SER A 569 -37.45 -14.80 -1.32
N ALA A 570 -36.95 -14.23 -2.41
CA ALA A 570 -37.76 -13.98 -3.60
C ALA A 570 -36.94 -14.30 -4.85
N SER A 571 -37.36 -15.36 -5.55
CA SER A 571 -36.90 -15.84 -6.86
C SER A 571 -37.34 -14.90 -7.98
N LEU A 572 -36.53 -14.77 -9.04
CA LEU A 572 -37.02 -14.54 -10.42
C LEU A 572 -35.93 -14.93 -11.45
N SER A 573 -36.19 -16.08 -12.07
CA SER A 573 -36.00 -16.51 -13.47
C SER A 573 -34.81 -16.07 -14.35
N ARG A 574 -34.19 -17.11 -14.94
CA ARG A 574 -33.30 -17.17 -16.12
C ARG A 574 -33.95 -16.70 -17.44
N ALA A 575 -33.14 -16.17 -18.36
CA ALA A 575 -32.86 -16.67 -19.74
C ALA A 575 -31.88 -15.68 -20.44
N GLY A 576 -30.93 -16.05 -21.30
CA GLY A 576 -30.84 -17.25 -22.13
C GLY A 576 -29.41 -17.66 -22.52
N SER A 577 -29.38 -18.77 -23.26
CA SER A 577 -28.31 -19.71 -23.57
C SER A 577 -27.17 -19.20 -24.45
N VAL A 578 -25.95 -19.70 -24.20
CA VAL A 578 -24.87 -19.77 -25.20
C VAL A 578 -24.34 -21.20 -25.29
N ARG A 579 -24.17 -21.64 -26.54
CA ARG A 579 -23.75 -22.97 -26.99
C ARG A 579 -22.28 -23.29 -26.64
N SER A 580 -22.02 -24.59 -26.54
CA SER A 580 -20.74 -25.27 -26.32
C SER A 580 -19.67 -24.97 -27.39
N VAL A 581 -18.43 -24.71 -26.96
CA VAL A 581 -17.20 -24.86 -27.76
C VAL A 581 -16.09 -25.41 -26.85
N ASP A 582 -15.40 -26.45 -27.33
CA ASP A 582 -14.35 -27.23 -26.67
C ASP A 582 -13.08 -26.44 -26.31
N ALA A 583 -12.44 -26.74 -25.16
CA ALA A 583 -11.19 -26.12 -24.70
C ALA A 583 -9.98 -27.06 -24.88
N PRO A 584 -8.95 -26.73 -25.69
CA PRO A 584 -7.72 -27.50 -25.78
C PRO A 584 -6.63 -26.97 -24.81
N GLY A 585 -5.94 -27.87 -24.09
CA GLY A 585 -4.65 -27.54 -23.44
C GLY A 585 -4.31 -28.19 -22.09
N LEU A 586 -5.21 -28.99 -21.48
CA LEU A 586 -4.93 -29.69 -20.21
C LEU A 586 -4.25 -31.03 -20.46
N SER A 587 -3.20 -31.34 -19.69
CA SER A 587 -2.50 -32.64 -19.71
C SER A 587 -2.62 -33.34 -18.35
N ARG A 588 -2.64 -34.68 -18.32
CA ARG A 588 -2.61 -35.46 -17.07
C ARG A 588 -1.18 -35.78 -16.70
N ASP A 589 -0.84 -35.72 -15.41
CA ASP A 589 0.48 -36.11 -14.94
C ASP A 589 0.71 -37.62 -15.14
N GLU A 590 1.90 -38.02 -15.62
CA GLU A 590 2.22 -39.42 -15.92
C GLU A 590 2.35 -40.30 -14.67
N TYR A 591 2.73 -39.72 -13.53
CA TYR A 591 3.04 -40.47 -12.31
C TYR A 591 2.00 -40.27 -11.20
N TYR A 592 1.42 -39.07 -11.11
CA TYR A 592 0.53 -38.66 -10.02
C TYR A 592 -0.90 -38.40 -10.50
N TYR A 593 -1.41 -39.31 -11.33
CA TYR A 593 -2.80 -39.35 -11.78
C TYR A 593 -3.39 -40.75 -11.51
N PHE A 594 -3.84 -40.98 -10.27
CA PHE A 594 -4.37 -42.26 -9.84
C PHE A 594 -5.81 -42.46 -10.31
N SER A 595 -6.11 -43.61 -10.92
CA SER A 595 -7.46 -43.94 -11.41
C SER A 595 -8.50 -43.97 -10.30
N ASP A 596 -8.08 -44.35 -9.10
CA ASP A 596 -8.88 -44.45 -7.87
C ASP A 596 -8.78 -43.21 -6.97
N GLY A 597 -8.04 -42.17 -7.40
CA GLY A 597 -7.97 -40.89 -6.69
C GLY A 597 -9.33 -40.19 -6.64
N ASN A 598 -9.66 -39.61 -5.48
CA ASN A 598 -10.94 -38.96 -5.21
C ASN A 598 -10.88 -37.42 -5.24
N VAL A 599 -9.70 -36.85 -5.54
CA VAL A 599 -9.54 -35.42 -5.78
C VAL A 599 -8.65 -35.12 -7.00
N VAL A 600 -9.04 -34.16 -7.82
CA VAL A 600 -8.30 -33.66 -8.98
C VAL A 600 -7.83 -32.23 -8.71
N LEU A 601 -6.52 -32.01 -8.82
CA LEU A 601 -5.86 -30.70 -8.68
C LEU A 601 -5.31 -30.26 -10.03
N LEU A 602 -5.42 -28.96 -10.35
CA LEU A 602 -4.81 -28.35 -11.53
C LEU A 602 -3.63 -27.47 -11.11
N VAL A 603 -2.42 -27.84 -11.53
CA VAL A 603 -1.18 -27.07 -11.31
C VAL A 603 -0.65 -26.63 -12.67
N ALA A 604 -0.63 -25.32 -12.91
CA ALA A 604 -0.40 -24.73 -14.24
C ALA A 604 -1.36 -25.32 -15.30
N ASN A 605 -0.87 -26.21 -16.16
CA ASN A 605 -1.62 -26.90 -17.21
C ASN A 605 -1.64 -28.43 -17.06
N VAL A 606 -1.25 -28.93 -15.88
CA VAL A 606 -1.16 -30.37 -15.58
C VAL A 606 -2.15 -30.75 -14.47
N LEU A 607 -2.97 -31.77 -14.73
CA LEU A 607 -3.92 -32.36 -13.81
C LEU A 607 -3.27 -33.47 -12.99
N PHE A 608 -3.48 -33.42 -11.67
CA PHE A 608 -3.03 -34.41 -10.70
C PHE A 608 -4.26 -35.03 -10.04
N ARG A 609 -4.39 -36.36 -10.07
CA ARG A 609 -5.51 -37.07 -9.44
C ARG A 609 -4.99 -37.89 -8.27
N LEU A 610 -5.39 -37.50 -7.06
CA LEU A 610 -4.76 -37.89 -5.79
C LEU A 610 -5.80 -38.40 -4.78
N HIS A 611 -5.33 -39.05 -3.71
CA HIS A 611 -6.17 -39.42 -2.58
C HIS A 611 -6.19 -38.29 -1.55
N SER A 612 -7.37 -37.75 -1.31
CA SER A 612 -7.59 -36.64 -0.39
C SER A 612 -7.16 -36.98 1.05
N SER A 613 -7.27 -38.25 1.46
CA SER A 613 -6.93 -38.72 2.81
C SER A 613 -5.43 -38.60 3.12
N LEU A 614 -4.56 -38.97 2.18
CA LEU A 614 -3.11 -38.88 2.36
C LEU A 614 -2.65 -37.42 2.41
N LEU A 615 -3.14 -36.59 1.49
CA LEU A 615 -2.85 -35.15 1.50
C LEU A 615 -3.40 -34.46 2.75
N SER A 616 -4.61 -34.81 3.20
CA SER A 616 -5.22 -34.20 4.40
C SER A 616 -4.54 -34.62 5.70
N ARG A 617 -3.89 -35.80 5.71
CA ARG A 617 -3.15 -36.29 6.87
C ARG A 617 -1.85 -35.52 7.07
N GLU A 618 -1.13 -35.28 5.98
CA GLU A 618 0.18 -34.61 6.01
C GLU A 618 0.08 -33.07 5.93
N CYS A 619 -1.06 -32.53 5.49
CA CYS A 619 -1.21 -31.11 5.18
C CYS A 619 -2.60 -30.56 5.58
N GLU A 620 -2.59 -29.65 6.55
CA GLU A 620 -3.82 -29.01 7.07
C GLU A 620 -4.48 -28.09 6.03
N MET A 621 -3.70 -27.50 5.11
CA MET A 621 -4.24 -26.71 4.02
C MET A 621 -5.10 -27.57 3.08
N PHE A 622 -4.64 -28.77 2.71
CA PHE A 622 -5.40 -29.71 1.88
C PHE A 622 -6.63 -30.25 2.60
N LYS A 623 -6.54 -30.51 3.91
CA LYS A 623 -7.69 -30.91 4.74
C LYS A 623 -8.82 -29.86 4.72
N ASN A 624 -8.47 -28.58 4.81
CA ASN A 624 -9.41 -27.46 4.70
C ASN A 624 -9.92 -27.26 3.26
N MET A 625 -9.08 -27.54 2.27
CA MET A 625 -9.42 -27.44 0.85
C MET A 625 -10.49 -28.49 0.48
N PHE A 626 -10.39 -29.71 1.02
CA PHE A 626 -11.27 -30.82 0.67
C PHE A 626 -12.54 -30.90 1.54
N SER A 627 -12.68 -30.10 2.59
CA SER A 627 -13.83 -30.15 3.51
C SER A 627 -15.04 -29.28 3.08
N ARG A 628 -14.98 -28.56 1.94
CA ARG A 628 -16.06 -27.70 1.46
C ARG A 628 -17.29 -28.50 0.96
N PRO A 629 -18.54 -28.13 1.33
CA PRO A 629 -19.75 -28.86 0.94
C PRO A 629 -20.16 -28.61 -0.52
N THR A 630 -20.75 -29.65 -1.12
CA THR A 630 -21.26 -29.71 -2.51
C THR A 630 -22.36 -28.67 -2.74
N ARG A 631 -22.22 -27.80 -3.75
CA ARG A 631 -23.28 -26.85 -4.12
C ARG A 631 -24.28 -27.52 -5.07
N LEU A 632 -25.57 -27.45 -4.73
CA LEU A 632 -26.66 -27.84 -5.61
C LEU A 632 -26.95 -26.71 -6.61
N ALA A 633 -27.13 -27.06 -7.89
CA ALA A 633 -27.53 -26.12 -8.94
C ALA A 633 -28.71 -26.72 -9.72
N PRO A 634 -29.66 -25.88 -10.21
CA PRO A 634 -30.80 -26.38 -10.96
C PRO A 634 -30.39 -26.81 -12.37
N SER A 635 -30.67 -28.07 -12.70
CA SER A 635 -30.70 -28.60 -14.07
C SER A 635 -32.14 -28.87 -14.49
N MET A 636 -32.38 -29.12 -15.77
CA MET A 636 -33.69 -29.52 -16.27
C MET A 636 -33.58 -30.92 -16.85
N SER A 637 -34.50 -31.80 -16.45
CA SER A 637 -34.71 -33.08 -17.11
C SER A 637 -35.35 -32.86 -18.50
N LEU A 638 -35.30 -33.89 -19.34
CA LEU A 638 -35.80 -33.86 -20.72
C LEU A 638 -37.29 -33.50 -20.85
N ASP A 639 -38.06 -33.65 -19.77
CA ASP A 639 -39.49 -33.31 -19.69
C ASP A 639 -39.76 -31.88 -19.19
N GLY A 640 -38.73 -31.07 -18.94
CA GLY A 640 -38.90 -29.69 -18.50
C GLY A 640 -39.29 -29.54 -17.03
N SER A 641 -39.16 -30.59 -16.22
CA SER A 641 -39.24 -30.45 -14.76
C SER A 641 -37.88 -30.02 -14.16
N PRO A 642 -37.88 -29.16 -13.11
CA PRO A 642 -36.63 -28.74 -12.47
C PRO A 642 -36.05 -29.89 -11.64
N GLU A 643 -34.99 -30.50 -12.14
CA GLU A 643 -34.27 -31.58 -11.45
C GLU A 643 -33.00 -31.03 -10.79
N MET A 644 -32.91 -31.15 -9.46
CA MET A 644 -31.74 -30.73 -8.70
C MET A 644 -30.58 -31.73 -8.89
N THR A 645 -29.78 -31.56 -9.93
CA THR A 645 -28.53 -32.32 -10.05
C THR A 645 -27.47 -31.76 -9.12
N LYS A 646 -26.87 -32.62 -8.30
CA LYS A 646 -25.64 -32.31 -7.56
C LYS A 646 -24.57 -31.92 -8.58
N LYS A 647 -24.16 -30.65 -8.64
CA LYS A 647 -22.89 -30.31 -9.28
C LYS A 647 -21.83 -31.04 -8.46
N GLY A 648 -21.05 -31.92 -9.09
CA GLY A 648 -20.01 -32.68 -8.40
C GLY A 648 -19.15 -31.76 -7.55
N LYS A 649 -18.69 -32.26 -6.39
CA LYS A 649 -17.81 -31.51 -5.48
C LYS A 649 -16.62 -30.95 -6.29
N GLU A 650 -16.22 -29.69 -6.09
CA GLU A 650 -15.00 -29.17 -6.73
C GLU A 650 -13.82 -30.12 -6.46
N GLY A 651 -13.08 -30.45 -7.52
CA GLY A 651 -12.03 -31.46 -7.49
C GLY A 651 -12.51 -32.89 -7.70
N SER A 652 -13.78 -33.15 -8.07
CA SER A 652 -14.26 -34.53 -8.29
C SER A 652 -13.95 -35.11 -9.67
N CYS A 653 -13.65 -34.28 -10.67
CA CYS A 653 -13.36 -34.69 -12.04
C CYS A 653 -12.45 -33.69 -12.77
N ASP A 654 -11.95 -34.08 -13.94
CA ASP A 654 -11.03 -33.29 -14.76
C ASP A 654 -11.66 -32.00 -15.29
N GLU A 655 -12.98 -32.00 -15.49
CA GLU A 655 -13.76 -30.87 -15.97
C GLU A 655 -14.02 -29.84 -14.86
N ASN A 656 -13.76 -30.20 -13.59
CA ASN A 656 -13.94 -29.33 -12.43
C ASN A 656 -12.82 -29.54 -11.38
N PRO A 657 -11.54 -29.35 -11.72
CA PRO A 657 -10.41 -29.59 -10.82
C PRO A 657 -10.24 -28.43 -9.83
N ILE A 658 -9.58 -28.67 -8.71
CA ILE A 658 -9.19 -27.59 -7.77
C ILE A 658 -7.90 -26.94 -8.29
N VAL A 659 -7.96 -25.66 -8.64
CA VAL A 659 -6.81 -24.92 -9.16
C VAL A 659 -5.86 -24.51 -8.04
N VAL A 660 -4.59 -24.88 -8.16
CA VAL A 660 -3.50 -24.47 -7.26
C VAL A 660 -2.65 -23.40 -7.96
N PRO A 661 -2.87 -22.09 -7.66
CA PRO A 661 -2.23 -21.01 -8.40
C PRO A 661 -0.73 -20.88 -8.08
N GLN A 662 0.04 -20.33 -9.02
CA GLN A 662 1.44 -19.94 -8.83
C GLN A 662 2.37 -21.10 -8.42
N LEU A 663 2.19 -22.29 -9.00
CA LEU A 663 3.06 -23.45 -8.77
C LEU A 663 3.42 -24.12 -10.11
N GLN A 664 4.66 -24.58 -10.22
CA GLN A 664 5.15 -25.33 -11.39
C GLN A 664 4.99 -26.84 -11.15
N PRO A 665 4.75 -27.66 -12.21
CA PRO A 665 4.53 -29.10 -12.05
C PRO A 665 5.70 -29.84 -11.38
N GLN A 666 6.96 -29.56 -11.76
CA GLN A 666 8.10 -30.34 -11.28
C GLN A 666 8.37 -30.22 -9.76
N PRO A 667 8.39 -29.01 -9.14
CA PRO A 667 8.46 -28.91 -7.69
C PRO A 667 7.31 -29.64 -6.99
N PHE A 668 6.10 -29.59 -7.56
CA PHE A 668 4.95 -30.30 -6.99
C PHE A 668 5.13 -31.82 -7.01
N ARG A 669 5.71 -32.39 -8.07
CA ARG A 669 6.09 -33.82 -8.12
C ARG A 669 7.10 -34.19 -7.04
N ASN A 670 8.11 -33.35 -6.82
CA ASN A 670 9.11 -33.58 -5.77
C ASN A 670 8.46 -33.58 -4.38
N PHE A 671 7.52 -32.66 -4.13
CA PHE A 671 6.73 -32.66 -2.90
C PHE A 671 5.86 -33.92 -2.75
N LEU A 672 5.20 -34.36 -3.82
CA LEU A 672 4.43 -35.61 -3.81
C LEU A 672 5.31 -36.84 -3.60
N LEU A 673 6.55 -36.83 -4.07
CA LEU A 673 7.52 -37.91 -3.82
C LEU A 673 7.79 -38.08 -2.31
N ALA A 674 7.80 -36.99 -1.53
CA ALA A 674 7.94 -37.08 -0.07
C ALA A 674 6.71 -37.70 0.62
N ILE A 675 5.52 -37.57 0.02
CA ILE A 675 4.25 -38.07 0.58
C ILE A 675 3.94 -39.50 0.14
N TYR A 676 4.15 -39.80 -1.15
CA TYR A 676 3.75 -41.05 -1.80
C TYR A 676 4.93 -41.99 -2.05
N GLY A 677 6.17 -41.51 -1.86
CA GLY A 677 7.39 -42.28 -2.07
C GLY A 677 7.41 -43.56 -1.23
N ARG A 678 7.80 -44.66 -1.86
CA ARG A 678 7.86 -45.97 -1.20
C ARG A 678 9.31 -46.29 -0.83
N PRO A 679 9.56 -47.01 0.29
CA PRO A 679 10.90 -47.43 0.66
C PRO A 679 11.62 -48.31 -0.38
N GLY A 680 10.92 -48.83 -1.40
CA GLY A 680 11.52 -49.57 -2.52
C GLY A 680 11.83 -48.73 -3.77
N ASP A 681 11.40 -47.47 -3.81
CA ASP A 681 11.60 -46.55 -4.93
C ASP A 681 13.00 -45.94 -4.87
N GLN A 682 13.76 -46.05 -5.97
CA GLN A 682 15.12 -45.52 -6.06
C GLN A 682 15.16 -44.00 -5.96
N GLU A 683 14.16 -43.29 -6.49
CA GLU A 683 14.09 -41.82 -6.39
C GLU A 683 13.78 -41.33 -4.98
N PHE A 684 12.99 -42.09 -4.22
CA PHE A 684 12.70 -41.76 -2.82
C PHE A 684 13.90 -42.07 -1.91
N ARG A 685 14.56 -43.21 -2.12
CA ARG A 685 15.79 -43.59 -1.39
C ARG A 685 16.90 -42.58 -1.55
N SER A 686 17.04 -41.97 -2.74
CA SER A 686 18.09 -41.00 -3.00
C SER A 686 17.97 -39.70 -2.18
N LEU A 687 16.84 -39.47 -1.50
CA LEU A 687 16.64 -38.31 -0.60
C LEU A 687 17.35 -38.49 0.76
N PHE A 688 17.79 -39.70 1.08
CA PHE A 688 18.44 -40.03 2.34
C PHE A 688 19.95 -40.16 2.16
N LYS A 689 20.72 -39.48 3.03
CA LYS A 689 22.19 -39.44 2.94
C LYS A 689 22.86 -40.80 3.07
N ASP A 690 22.29 -41.71 3.87
CA ASP A 690 22.89 -43.01 4.19
C ASP A 690 22.50 -44.13 3.20
N ALA A 691 21.67 -43.83 2.20
CA ALA A 691 21.03 -44.85 1.38
C ALA A 691 21.82 -45.25 0.12
N ILE A 692 22.72 -44.40 -0.41
CA ILE A 692 23.41 -44.60 -1.70
C ILE A 692 24.76 -43.85 -1.72
N GLU A 693 25.84 -44.47 -2.24
CA GLU A 693 27.05 -43.75 -2.68
C GLU A 693 26.71 -42.87 -3.90
N LEU A 694 26.21 -41.66 -3.64
CA LEU A 694 25.83 -40.73 -4.70
C LEU A 694 27.08 -40.19 -5.41
N ASP A 695 27.11 -40.27 -6.74
CA ASP A 695 28.06 -39.50 -7.53
C ASP A 695 27.76 -37.99 -7.42
N ASN A 696 28.69 -37.14 -7.89
CA ASN A 696 28.57 -35.68 -7.79
C ASN A 696 27.28 -35.13 -8.43
N PHE A 697 26.82 -35.73 -9.54
CA PHE A 697 25.64 -35.28 -10.28
C PHE A 697 24.35 -35.67 -9.55
N GLN A 698 24.31 -36.89 -9.02
CA GLN A 698 23.20 -37.40 -8.22
C GLN A 698 23.05 -36.62 -6.91
N ALA A 699 24.17 -36.31 -6.22
CA ALA A 699 24.16 -35.49 -5.02
C ALA A 699 23.57 -34.09 -5.25
N ILE A 700 23.92 -33.44 -6.37
CA ILE A 700 23.38 -32.13 -6.76
C ILE A 700 21.88 -32.22 -7.08
N THR A 701 21.46 -33.24 -7.83
CA THR A 701 20.06 -33.44 -8.22
C THR A 701 19.18 -33.71 -7.01
N THR A 702 19.63 -34.58 -6.11
CA THR A 702 19.00 -34.83 -4.81
C THR A 702 18.87 -33.54 -3.99
N PHE A 703 19.94 -32.75 -3.91
CA PHE A 703 19.92 -31.51 -3.15
C PHE A 703 18.87 -30.52 -3.68
N ILE A 704 18.69 -30.40 -5.00
CA ILE A 704 17.64 -29.56 -5.60
C ILE A 704 16.24 -30.10 -5.28
N LYS A 705 16.04 -31.43 -5.33
CA LYS A 705 14.77 -32.06 -4.93
C LYS A 705 14.41 -31.74 -3.48
N ILE A 706 15.38 -31.81 -2.56
CA ILE A 706 15.17 -31.48 -1.14
C ILE A 706 14.81 -29.99 -0.96
N ILE A 707 15.43 -29.08 -1.72
CA ILE A 707 15.05 -27.64 -1.72
C ILE A 707 13.59 -27.46 -2.16
N ASP A 708 13.14 -28.17 -3.20
CA ASP A 708 11.74 -28.09 -3.65
C ASP A 708 10.77 -28.61 -2.59
N ILE A 709 11.11 -29.74 -1.94
CA ILE A 709 10.28 -30.36 -0.91
C ILE A 709 10.14 -29.44 0.29
N VAL A 710 11.25 -28.89 0.80
CA VAL A 710 11.23 -28.06 2.02
C VAL A 710 10.46 -26.75 1.80
N ASP A 711 10.62 -26.12 0.63
CA ASP A 711 9.91 -24.88 0.27
C ASP A 711 8.39 -25.11 0.13
N LEU A 712 7.98 -26.24 -0.46
CA LEU A 712 6.56 -26.57 -0.63
C LEU A 712 5.91 -27.12 0.64
N ALA A 713 6.65 -27.89 1.46
CA ALA A 713 6.16 -28.34 2.75
C ALA A 713 5.83 -27.15 3.65
N HIS A 714 6.69 -26.13 3.66
CA HIS A 714 6.42 -24.86 4.33
C HIS A 714 5.19 -24.15 3.75
N ARG A 715 5.12 -23.99 2.41
CA ARG A 715 4.00 -23.33 1.72
C ARG A 715 2.65 -24.00 1.99
N PHE A 716 2.63 -25.33 2.12
CA PHE A 716 1.42 -26.12 2.34
C PHE A 716 1.15 -26.39 3.82
N ILE A 717 2.00 -25.93 4.74
CA ILE A 717 1.83 -26.17 6.19
C ILE A 717 1.85 -27.68 6.48
N ALA A 718 2.93 -28.35 6.07
CA ALA A 718 3.20 -29.77 6.28
C ALA A 718 4.41 -29.94 7.23
N PRO A 719 4.22 -29.80 8.55
CA PRO A 719 5.31 -29.62 9.52
C PRO A 719 6.24 -30.84 9.64
N ASP A 720 5.70 -32.06 9.55
CA ASP A 720 6.50 -33.29 9.66
C ASP A 720 7.42 -33.46 8.44
N ILE A 721 6.89 -33.17 7.25
CA ILE A 721 7.65 -33.20 5.99
C ILE A 721 8.70 -32.11 5.98
N GLU A 722 8.36 -30.90 6.42
CA GLU A 722 9.29 -29.78 6.50
C GLU A 722 10.46 -30.09 7.45
N THR A 723 10.17 -30.62 8.64
CA THR A 723 11.18 -30.99 9.64
C THR A 723 12.12 -32.08 9.10
N TRP A 724 11.55 -33.12 8.47
CA TRP A 724 12.36 -34.17 7.85
C TRP A 724 13.21 -33.64 6.70
N ALA A 725 12.63 -32.87 5.78
CA ALA A 725 13.34 -32.32 4.63
C ALA A 725 14.45 -31.35 5.04
N LEU A 726 14.25 -30.56 6.11
CA LEU A 726 15.27 -29.70 6.68
C LEU A 726 16.44 -30.50 7.24
N SER A 727 16.18 -31.63 7.93
CA SER A 727 17.24 -32.53 8.38
C SER A 727 18.06 -33.06 7.19
N GLN A 728 17.38 -33.58 6.16
CA GLN A 728 18.06 -34.10 4.97
C GLN A 728 18.86 -33.00 4.24
N LEU A 729 18.34 -31.77 4.22
CA LEU A 729 19.01 -30.62 3.62
C LEU A 729 20.32 -30.29 4.33
N LYS A 730 20.33 -30.26 5.66
CA LYS A 730 21.56 -30.02 6.45
C LYS A 730 22.57 -31.15 6.29
N ASP A 731 22.09 -32.38 6.18
CA ASP A 731 22.92 -33.55 5.95
C ASP A 731 23.63 -33.51 4.60
N HIS A 732 22.92 -33.11 3.55
CA HIS A 732 23.45 -32.96 2.18
C HIS A 732 24.23 -31.65 1.96
N ALA A 733 23.95 -30.59 2.72
CA ALA A 733 24.67 -29.32 2.65
C ALA A 733 26.19 -29.49 2.81
N ARG A 734 26.61 -30.34 3.76
CA ARG A 734 28.02 -30.65 4.00
C ARG A 734 28.67 -31.37 2.81
N LEU A 735 27.92 -32.24 2.13
CA LEU A 735 28.38 -32.91 0.91
C LEU A 735 28.51 -31.90 -0.26
N ILE A 736 27.54 -31.01 -0.42
CA ILE A 736 27.56 -29.97 -1.46
C ILE A 736 28.73 -29.00 -1.28
N GLU A 737 29.11 -28.65 -0.05
CA GLU A 737 30.31 -27.85 0.23
C GLU A 737 31.59 -28.55 -0.28
N THR A 738 31.62 -29.88 -0.28
CA THR A 738 32.80 -30.65 -0.71
C THR A 738 32.97 -30.78 -2.22
N ILE A 739 31.88 -30.73 -2.99
CA ILE A 739 31.84 -30.99 -4.45
C ILE A 739 32.10 -29.71 -5.28
N ASN A 740 32.22 -28.56 -4.61
CA ASN A 740 32.53 -27.27 -5.24
C ASN A 740 31.45 -26.87 -6.27
N ALA A 741 30.20 -26.72 -5.80
CA ALA A 741 28.98 -26.73 -6.60
C ALA A 741 28.69 -25.48 -7.46
N TYR A 742 29.59 -25.09 -8.37
CA TYR A 742 29.30 -24.09 -9.42
C TYR A 742 28.19 -24.54 -10.41
N GLN A 743 27.67 -25.76 -10.28
CA GLN A 743 26.64 -26.34 -11.15
C GLN A 743 25.19 -26.11 -10.68
N ILE A 744 24.96 -25.69 -9.43
CA ILE A 744 23.60 -25.38 -8.94
C ILE A 744 23.20 -23.99 -9.43
N SER A 745 22.00 -23.86 -9.99
CA SER A 745 21.56 -22.57 -10.55
C SER A 745 21.33 -21.50 -9.47
N SER A 746 21.58 -20.24 -9.82
CA SER A 746 21.30 -19.07 -8.97
C SER A 746 19.85 -19.01 -8.49
N LYS A 747 18.90 -19.49 -9.30
CA LYS A 747 17.48 -19.61 -8.94
C LYS A 747 17.23 -20.60 -7.79
N SER A 748 17.92 -21.74 -7.79
CA SER A 748 17.79 -22.72 -6.69
C SER A 748 18.32 -22.15 -5.38
N TYR A 749 19.47 -21.48 -5.40
CA TYR A 749 20.01 -20.82 -4.21
C TYR A 749 19.12 -19.66 -3.73
N GLY A 750 18.53 -18.88 -4.65
CA GLY A 750 17.60 -17.81 -4.28
C GLY A 750 16.35 -18.32 -3.55
N ARG A 751 15.78 -19.45 -4.00
CA ARG A 751 14.65 -20.09 -3.31
C ARG A 751 15.04 -20.60 -1.93
N LEU A 752 16.19 -21.27 -1.84
CA LEU A 752 16.72 -21.75 -0.56
C LEU A 752 17.00 -20.61 0.42
N LEU A 753 17.53 -19.48 -0.05
CA LEU A 753 17.80 -18.31 0.79
C LEU A 753 16.52 -17.67 1.31
N ASN A 754 15.48 -17.59 0.48
CA ASN A 754 14.16 -17.12 0.89
C ASN A 754 13.52 -18.05 1.93
N TYR A 755 13.65 -19.35 1.73
CA TYR A 755 13.23 -20.34 2.73
C TYR A 755 13.99 -20.16 4.05
N ALA A 756 15.32 -20.21 4.03
CA ALA A 756 16.19 -20.11 5.20
C ALA A 756 15.91 -18.85 6.03
N LYS A 757 15.61 -17.73 5.38
CA LYS A 757 15.24 -16.47 6.04
C LYS A 757 13.85 -16.50 6.67
N ARG A 758 12.86 -17.14 6.03
CA ARG A 758 11.51 -17.28 6.58
C ARG A 758 11.50 -18.14 7.84
N VAL A 759 12.35 -19.17 7.89
CA VAL A 759 12.47 -20.05 9.06
C VAL A 759 13.54 -19.59 10.08
N GLU A 760 14.15 -18.42 9.85
CA GLU A 760 15.18 -17.83 10.71
C GLU A 760 16.39 -18.76 11.00
N ASP A 761 16.75 -19.64 10.07
CA ASP A 761 17.90 -20.54 10.21
C ASP A 761 19.20 -19.83 9.78
N GLU A 762 19.90 -19.22 10.75
CA GLU A 762 21.14 -18.47 10.51
C GLU A 762 22.24 -19.31 9.84
N GLU A 763 22.34 -20.59 10.19
CA GLU A 763 23.35 -21.51 9.64
C GLU A 763 23.09 -21.74 8.15
N LEU A 764 21.83 -22.00 7.78
CA LEU A 764 21.42 -22.20 6.40
C LEU A 764 21.51 -20.91 5.58
N VAL A 765 21.23 -19.75 6.17
CA VAL A 765 21.42 -18.44 5.54
C VAL A 765 22.90 -18.21 5.21
N LEU A 766 23.81 -18.50 6.15
CA LEU A 766 25.25 -18.35 5.95
C LEU A 766 25.76 -19.29 4.85
N TRP A 767 25.37 -20.57 4.89
CA TRP A 767 25.74 -21.54 3.84
C TRP A 767 25.22 -21.12 2.46
N THR A 768 23.97 -20.70 2.38
CA THR A 768 23.37 -20.31 1.09
C THR A 768 24.01 -19.05 0.51
N ARG A 769 24.34 -18.06 1.35
CA ARG A 769 25.13 -16.88 0.95
C ARG A 769 26.50 -17.28 0.44
N HIS A 770 27.19 -18.16 1.15
CA HIS A 770 28.50 -18.66 0.78
C HIS A 770 28.46 -19.37 -0.59
N TRP A 771 27.53 -20.30 -0.80
CA TRP A 771 27.39 -21.00 -2.07
C TRP A 771 27.00 -20.06 -3.21
N THR A 772 26.13 -19.09 -2.96
CA THR A 772 25.74 -18.09 -3.97
C THR A 772 26.95 -17.28 -4.43
N ARG A 773 27.80 -16.80 -3.50
CA ARG A 773 29.05 -16.10 -3.87
C ARG A 773 30.01 -17.01 -4.61
N SER A 774 30.18 -18.24 -4.15
CA SER A 774 31.09 -19.22 -4.74
C SER A 774 30.67 -19.60 -6.17
N TYR A 775 29.37 -19.70 -6.44
CA TYR A 775 28.83 -19.91 -7.79
C TYR A 775 29.24 -18.77 -8.74
N TYR A 776 29.07 -17.51 -8.31
CA TYR A 776 29.48 -16.36 -9.11
C TYR A 776 30.99 -16.29 -9.29
N ALA A 777 31.74 -16.59 -8.24
CA ALA A 777 33.19 -16.47 -8.26
C ALA A 777 33.89 -17.59 -9.02
N GLY A 778 33.35 -18.82 -8.99
CA GLY A 778 33.80 -19.93 -9.85
C GLY A 778 33.50 -19.72 -11.34
N ALA A 779 32.38 -19.04 -11.66
CA ALA A 779 32.10 -18.61 -13.03
C ALA A 779 33.12 -17.58 -13.56
N ILE A 780 33.76 -16.83 -12.65
CA ILE A 780 34.79 -15.83 -12.96
C ILE A 780 36.17 -16.47 -13.11
N GLU A 781 36.55 -17.45 -12.28
CA GLU A 781 37.88 -18.10 -12.38
C GLU A 781 38.01 -19.02 -13.60
N THR A 782 36.91 -19.65 -14.04
CA THR A 782 36.88 -20.49 -15.24
C THR A 782 36.98 -19.69 -16.54
N SER A 783 36.73 -18.38 -16.49
CA SER A 783 37.04 -17.43 -17.57
C SER A 783 38.33 -16.71 -17.25
N SER A 784 39.35 -16.75 -18.10
CA SER A 784 40.63 -16.08 -17.87
C SER A 784 40.54 -14.54 -17.87
N ILE A 785 39.93 -13.94 -16.83
CA ILE A 785 39.79 -12.48 -16.67
C ILE A 785 41.14 -11.85 -16.29
N ALA A 786 42.08 -12.64 -15.77
CA ALA A 786 43.36 -12.13 -15.29
C ALA A 786 44.46 -11.93 -16.36
N SER A 787 44.24 -12.22 -17.65
CA SER A 787 45.33 -12.18 -18.65
C SER A 787 45.05 -11.49 -19.98
N SER A 788 43.82 -11.15 -20.34
CA SER A 788 43.55 -10.54 -21.65
C SER A 788 43.12 -9.08 -21.54
N ALA A 789 43.82 -8.22 -22.28
CA ALA A 789 43.53 -6.79 -22.50
C ALA A 789 42.11 -6.46 -23.04
N PHE A 790 41.22 -7.45 -23.14
CA PHE A 790 39.89 -7.34 -23.74
C PHE A 790 38.72 -7.66 -22.80
N GLY A 791 38.95 -8.00 -21.52
CA GLY A 791 37.88 -8.27 -20.54
C GLY A 791 37.03 -9.53 -20.84
N PRO A 792 35.99 -9.86 -20.04
CA PRO A 792 35.23 -11.12 -20.16
C PRO A 792 34.50 -11.26 -21.52
N ASN A 793 34.21 -12.47 -22.02
CA ASN A 793 33.43 -12.63 -23.27
C ASN A 793 31.99 -12.08 -23.10
N GLN A 794 31.40 -11.48 -24.13
CA GLN A 794 30.08 -10.82 -24.13
C GLN A 794 28.96 -11.64 -23.47
N LYS A 795 28.87 -12.96 -23.74
CA LYS A 795 27.87 -13.84 -23.09
C LYS A 795 27.99 -13.87 -21.57
N MET A 796 29.22 -13.81 -21.05
CA MET A 796 29.47 -13.78 -19.60
C MET A 796 29.17 -12.40 -19.02
N ARG A 797 29.44 -11.32 -19.77
CA ARG A 797 29.05 -9.94 -19.37
C ARG A 797 27.54 -9.80 -19.24
N GLU A 798 26.80 -10.29 -20.23
CA GLU A 798 25.33 -10.28 -20.23
C GLU A 798 24.75 -11.14 -19.10
N ARG A 799 25.39 -12.27 -18.77
CA ARG A 799 25.01 -13.11 -17.62
C ARG A 799 25.24 -12.36 -16.30
N LEU A 800 26.38 -11.71 -16.12
CA LEU A 800 26.71 -10.96 -14.90
C LEU A 800 25.78 -9.75 -14.71
N VAL A 801 25.46 -9.02 -15.78
CA VAL A 801 24.48 -7.92 -15.73
C VAL A 801 23.07 -8.44 -15.46
N ARG A 802 22.68 -9.59 -16.04
CA ARG A 802 21.39 -10.22 -15.74
C ARG A 802 21.29 -10.63 -14.28
N GLU A 803 22.35 -11.20 -13.72
CA GLU A 803 22.38 -11.63 -12.31
C GLU A 803 22.45 -10.44 -11.35
N TYR A 804 23.16 -9.37 -11.72
CA TYR A 804 23.06 -8.09 -11.02
C TYR A 804 21.63 -7.52 -11.06
N LYS A 805 20.95 -7.57 -12.21
CA LYS A 805 19.56 -7.13 -12.33
C LYS A 805 18.57 -8.00 -11.54
N LEU A 806 18.83 -9.30 -11.46
CA LEU A 806 18.08 -10.21 -10.60
C LEU A 806 18.35 -9.91 -9.13
N ALA A 807 19.60 -9.57 -8.77
CA ALA A 807 19.99 -9.19 -7.42
C ALA A 807 19.51 -7.78 -7.01
N THR A 808 19.40 -6.82 -7.93
CA THR A 808 18.78 -5.50 -7.67
C THR A 808 17.28 -5.64 -7.46
N ALA A 809 16.60 -6.48 -8.25
CA ALA A 809 15.19 -6.83 -8.01
C ALA A 809 15.00 -7.59 -6.68
N ALA A 810 16.04 -8.29 -6.21
CA ALA A 810 16.12 -8.99 -4.94
C ALA A 810 16.89 -8.21 -3.85
N ARG A 811 17.11 -6.90 -3.99
CA ARG A 811 17.91 -6.08 -3.05
C ARG A 811 17.37 -6.11 -1.61
N SER A 812 16.07 -6.34 -1.47
CA SER A 812 15.36 -6.53 -0.20
C SER A 812 15.46 -7.94 0.38
N ILE A 813 15.91 -8.92 -0.43
CA ILE A 813 16.05 -10.32 -0.03
C ILE A 813 17.35 -10.53 0.72
N ASP A 814 18.51 -10.12 0.18
CA ASP A 814 19.80 -10.30 0.87
C ASP A 814 20.86 -9.23 0.56
N THR A 815 20.95 -8.26 1.48
CA THR A 815 21.87 -7.12 1.41
C THR A 815 23.35 -7.51 1.21
N PRO A 816 23.89 -8.55 1.88
CA PRO A 816 25.27 -8.99 1.66
C PRO A 816 25.56 -9.55 0.25
N ILE A 817 24.67 -10.33 -0.35
CA ILE A 817 24.87 -10.83 -1.72
C ILE A 817 24.84 -9.69 -2.73
N PHE A 818 23.90 -8.74 -2.56
CA PHE A 818 23.85 -7.55 -3.40
C PHE A 818 25.14 -6.73 -3.31
N GLY A 819 25.64 -6.48 -2.09
CA GLY A 819 26.87 -5.71 -1.88
C GLY A 819 28.09 -6.36 -2.51
N TYR A 820 28.18 -7.69 -2.48
CA TYR A 820 29.21 -8.45 -3.18
C TYR A 820 29.14 -8.27 -4.70
N LEU A 821 27.96 -8.49 -5.30
CA LEU A 821 27.77 -8.35 -6.75
C LEU A 821 28.01 -6.91 -7.23
N PHE A 822 27.64 -5.93 -6.41
CA PHE A 822 27.88 -4.52 -6.67
C PHE A 822 29.38 -4.18 -6.66
N CYS A 823 30.11 -4.58 -5.62
CA CYS A 823 31.57 -4.39 -5.56
C CYS A 823 32.28 -5.09 -6.72
N PHE A 824 31.80 -6.27 -7.11
CA PHE A 824 32.31 -6.99 -8.26
C PHE A 824 32.11 -6.20 -9.56
N LEU A 825 30.90 -5.70 -9.84
CA LEU A 825 30.67 -4.84 -11.01
C LEU A 825 31.50 -3.56 -10.97
N LEU A 826 31.65 -2.95 -9.79
CA LEU A 826 32.46 -1.74 -9.61
C LEU A 826 33.93 -2.00 -9.94
N SER A 827 34.45 -3.19 -9.61
CA SER A 827 35.83 -3.57 -9.92
C SER A 827 36.13 -3.72 -11.42
N LEU A 828 35.12 -3.88 -12.27
CA LEU A 828 35.28 -4.00 -13.73
C LEU A 828 35.57 -2.65 -14.42
N GLY A 829 35.27 -1.53 -13.74
CA GLY A 829 35.59 -0.17 -14.19
C GLY A 829 34.69 0.43 -15.28
N HIS A 830 34.79 1.74 -15.46
CA HIS A 830 33.90 2.53 -16.32
C HIS A 830 33.89 2.12 -17.81
N GLU A 831 35.03 1.72 -18.38
CA GLU A 831 35.10 1.24 -19.77
C GLU A 831 34.20 0.02 -20.01
N PHE A 832 34.02 -0.81 -18.99
CA PHE A 832 33.11 -1.94 -19.04
C PHE A 832 31.64 -1.48 -19.02
N TRP A 833 31.27 -0.52 -18.19
CA TRP A 833 29.86 -0.09 -18.07
C TRP A 833 29.38 0.70 -19.29
N ASP A 834 30.25 1.52 -19.88
CA ASP A 834 29.88 2.41 -20.97
C ASP A 834 29.60 1.66 -22.30
N LYS A 835 30.33 0.57 -22.54
CA LYS A 835 30.25 -0.22 -23.78
C LYS A 835 29.12 -1.28 -23.78
N GLN A 836 28.22 -1.32 -22.78
CA GLN A 836 27.24 -2.41 -22.63
C GLN A 836 25.78 -1.96 -22.75
N SER A 837 25.09 -2.41 -23.80
CA SER A 837 23.66 -2.11 -24.05
C SER A 837 22.71 -2.65 -22.99
N CYS A 838 23.16 -3.61 -22.18
CA CYS A 838 22.36 -4.22 -21.12
C CYS A 838 22.29 -3.37 -19.83
N LEU A 839 23.18 -2.40 -19.61
CA LEU A 839 23.06 -1.44 -18.50
C LEU A 839 22.32 -0.19 -18.97
N THR A 840 21.26 0.18 -18.25
CA THR A 840 20.50 1.40 -18.53
C THR A 840 21.35 2.65 -18.28
N ARG A 841 20.90 3.80 -18.79
CA ARG A 841 21.56 5.08 -18.52
C ARG A 841 21.68 5.36 -17.01
N GLU A 842 20.65 5.01 -16.25
CA GLU A 842 20.64 5.13 -14.78
C GLU A 842 21.64 4.19 -14.13
N ASP A 843 21.69 2.91 -14.53
CA ASP A 843 22.66 1.95 -14.00
C ASP A 843 24.11 2.45 -14.16
N ARG A 844 24.42 3.05 -15.32
CA ARG A 844 25.75 3.62 -15.60
C ARG A 844 26.04 4.86 -14.75
N ILE A 845 25.06 5.74 -14.58
CA ILE A 845 25.19 6.94 -13.72
C ILE A 845 25.44 6.51 -12.27
N THR A 846 24.71 5.51 -11.78
CA THR A 846 24.88 4.96 -10.44
C THR A 846 26.26 4.34 -10.24
N LEU A 847 26.72 3.50 -11.17
CA LEU A 847 28.05 2.88 -11.09
C LEU A 847 29.18 3.92 -11.18
N LEU A 848 29.04 4.95 -12.02
CA LEU A 848 29.99 6.07 -12.11
C LEU A 848 30.00 6.91 -10.82
N GLY A 849 28.85 7.27 -10.28
CA GLY A 849 28.73 8.02 -9.03
C GLY A 849 29.29 7.23 -7.85
N ALA A 850 29.01 5.92 -7.80
CA ALA A 850 29.58 5.01 -6.83
C ALA A 850 31.09 4.90 -6.96
N GLN A 851 31.64 4.80 -8.17
CA GLN A 851 33.08 4.76 -8.39
C GLN A 851 33.76 5.99 -7.79
N VAL A 852 33.21 7.18 -8.01
CA VAL A 852 33.76 8.44 -7.48
C VAL A 852 33.73 8.49 -5.94
N ARG A 853 32.70 7.94 -5.30
CA ARG A 853 32.52 8.06 -3.84
C ARG A 853 33.08 6.89 -3.02
N LEU A 854 33.22 5.71 -3.61
CA LEU A 854 33.65 4.49 -2.95
C LEU A 854 35.10 4.12 -3.22
N THR A 855 35.82 4.89 -4.03
CA THR A 855 37.23 4.60 -4.36
C THR A 855 38.14 5.78 -3.97
N PRO A 856 39.12 5.57 -3.06
CA PRO A 856 39.32 4.36 -2.26
C PRO A 856 38.15 4.08 -1.30
N LEU A 857 38.05 2.84 -0.81
CA LEU A 857 36.96 2.41 0.08
C LEU A 857 36.87 3.30 1.33
N PRO A 858 35.65 3.66 1.78
CA PRO A 858 35.47 4.48 2.97
C PRO A 858 36.13 3.88 4.22
N GLN A 859 36.82 4.71 5.00
CA GLN A 859 37.45 4.31 6.27
C GLN A 859 36.44 3.83 7.33
N SER A 860 35.15 4.11 7.15
CA SER A 860 34.05 3.65 8.02
C SER A 860 33.74 2.16 7.88
N ILE A 861 34.27 1.48 6.85
CA ILE A 861 34.12 0.04 6.68
C ILE A 861 35.18 -0.68 7.53
N PRO A 862 34.79 -1.52 8.51
CA PRO A 862 35.74 -2.18 9.39
C PRO A 862 36.44 -3.31 8.64
N LEU A 863 37.69 -3.09 8.24
CA LEU A 863 38.53 -4.09 7.55
C LEU A 863 39.64 -4.67 8.43
N LYS A 864 39.71 -4.23 9.70
CA LYS A 864 40.72 -4.66 10.69
C LYS A 864 40.69 -6.16 11.00
N TRP A 865 39.59 -6.86 10.67
CA TRP A 865 39.44 -8.30 10.89
C TRP A 865 40.21 -9.17 9.88
N ILE A 866 40.62 -8.60 8.74
CA ILE A 866 41.54 -9.24 7.77
C ILE A 866 43.00 -9.02 8.21
N ASP A 867 43.23 -8.02 9.06
CA ASP A 867 44.56 -7.69 9.55
C ASP A 867 45.01 -8.61 10.68
N VAL A 868 46.08 -9.36 10.44
CA VAL A 868 46.78 -10.11 11.48
C VAL A 868 48.02 -9.30 11.82
N GLY A 869 47.78 -8.21 12.56
CA GLY A 869 48.69 -7.08 12.75
C GLY A 869 50.18 -7.42 12.75
N SER A 870 50.95 -6.60 12.04
CA SER A 870 52.40 -6.52 12.19
C SER A 870 52.72 -6.13 13.64
N SER A 871 53.29 -7.07 14.40
CA SER A 871 54.02 -6.90 15.67
C SER A 871 53.59 -5.70 16.53
N GLY A 872 52.56 -5.87 17.38
CA GLY A 872 52.30 -4.95 18.50
C GLY A 872 50.84 -4.71 18.89
N GLN A 873 49.87 -5.04 18.02
CA GLN A 873 48.44 -4.96 18.35
C GLN A 873 47.83 -6.34 18.60
N PRO A 874 46.80 -6.48 19.45
CA PRO A 874 46.08 -7.74 19.62
C PRO A 874 45.39 -8.12 18.29
N GLY A 875 46.09 -8.89 17.46
CA GLY A 875 45.58 -9.35 16.17
C GLY A 875 44.55 -10.47 16.30
N LEU A 876 43.96 -10.85 15.16
CA LEU A 876 42.97 -11.92 14.99
C LEU A 876 43.25 -13.18 15.83
N ARG A 877 44.52 -13.55 15.97
CA ARG A 877 44.99 -14.72 16.73
C ARG A 877 44.68 -14.65 18.22
N THR A 878 44.83 -13.49 18.85
CA THR A 878 44.54 -13.28 20.28
C THR A 878 43.03 -13.28 20.51
N THR A 879 42.28 -12.64 19.62
CA THR A 879 40.81 -12.59 19.66
C THR A 879 40.17 -13.97 19.51
N LEU A 880 40.69 -14.79 18.60
CA LEU A 880 40.14 -16.12 18.30
C LEU A 880 40.82 -17.27 19.06
N ARG A 881 41.75 -16.97 19.99
CA ARG A 881 42.49 -17.95 20.82
C ARG A 881 43.19 -19.06 20.01
N LEU A 882 43.63 -18.75 18.80
CA LEU A 882 44.22 -19.69 17.84
C LEU A 882 45.63 -20.14 18.28
N CYS A 883 46.02 -21.35 17.88
CA CYS A 883 47.34 -21.92 18.17
C CYS A 883 48.48 -21.14 17.51
N SER A 884 49.63 -21.08 18.20
CA SER A 884 50.72 -20.16 17.88
C SER A 884 51.48 -20.44 16.59
N GLU A 885 51.72 -21.72 16.30
CA GLU A 885 52.48 -22.18 15.13
C GLU A 885 51.66 -23.14 14.25
N CYS A 886 50.33 -23.04 14.31
CA CYS A 886 49.48 -23.99 13.60
C CYS A 886 49.46 -23.70 12.09
N HIS A 887 49.38 -24.78 11.31
CA HIS A 887 49.28 -24.78 9.84
C HIS A 887 48.30 -23.71 9.31
N PHE A 888 47.12 -23.58 9.94
CA PHE A 888 46.10 -22.61 9.56
C PHE A 888 46.59 -21.15 9.63
N THR A 889 47.40 -20.79 10.61
CA THR A 889 47.95 -19.43 10.74
C THR A 889 48.97 -19.12 9.64
N ARG A 890 49.73 -20.12 9.20
CA ARG A 890 50.68 -19.97 8.07
C ARG A 890 49.94 -19.82 6.75
N VAL A 891 48.92 -20.65 6.51
CA VAL A 891 48.07 -20.56 5.31
C VAL A 891 47.28 -19.26 5.29
N TRP A 892 46.89 -18.73 6.46
CA TRP A 892 46.27 -17.41 6.54
C TRP A 892 47.21 -16.32 6.01
N ARG A 893 48.46 -16.31 6.46
CA ARG A 893 49.47 -15.32 6.03
C ARG A 893 49.78 -15.41 4.54
N SER A 894 49.82 -16.61 3.96
CA SER A 894 50.00 -16.76 2.51
C SER A 894 48.75 -16.31 1.72
N THR A 895 47.55 -16.52 2.28
CA THR A 895 46.29 -16.20 1.59
C THR A 895 45.92 -14.71 1.67
N PHE A 896 46.10 -14.10 2.83
CA PHE A 896 45.67 -12.73 3.18
C PHE A 896 46.82 -11.80 3.62
N GLY A 897 48.06 -12.12 3.25
CA GLY A 897 49.27 -11.40 3.68
C GLY A 897 49.41 -9.96 3.17
N GLY A 898 50.56 -9.35 3.47
CA GLY A 898 50.84 -7.93 3.26
C GLY A 898 50.53 -7.41 1.84
N THR A 899 50.73 -8.21 0.79
CA THR A 899 50.41 -7.82 -0.59
C THR A 899 48.91 -7.66 -0.84
N TYR A 900 48.08 -8.58 -0.32
CA TYR A 900 46.62 -8.51 -0.45
C TYR A 900 46.06 -7.35 0.38
N GLN A 901 46.60 -7.21 1.58
CA GLN A 901 46.36 -6.09 2.48
C GLN A 901 46.66 -4.74 1.83
N ALA A 902 47.83 -4.58 1.21
CA ALA A 902 48.20 -3.37 0.48
C ALA A 902 47.25 -3.07 -0.69
N MET A 903 46.73 -4.11 -1.36
CA MET A 903 45.72 -3.95 -2.41
C MET A 903 44.37 -3.49 -1.84
N LEU A 904 43.95 -4.05 -0.70
CA LEU A 904 42.71 -3.69 0.00
C LEU A 904 42.70 -2.24 0.49
N TRP A 905 43.85 -1.75 0.95
CA TRP A 905 44.05 -0.36 1.40
C TRP A 905 44.64 0.55 0.33
N SER A 906 44.64 0.12 -0.94
CA SER A 906 45.19 0.90 -2.03
C SER A 906 44.35 2.16 -2.28
N ASN A 907 45.05 3.28 -2.49
CA ASN A 907 44.45 4.54 -2.98
C ASN A 907 44.15 4.52 -4.49
N ALA A 908 44.44 3.42 -5.19
CA ALA A 908 44.11 3.29 -6.59
C ALA A 908 42.58 3.30 -6.80
N PRO A 909 42.07 3.95 -7.87
CA PRO A 909 40.63 4.15 -8.10
C PRO A 909 39.75 2.91 -8.16
N LEU A 910 40.31 1.69 -8.18
CA LEU A 910 39.55 0.45 -8.09
C LEU A 910 40.24 -0.61 -7.21
N GLY A 911 41.37 -0.28 -6.56
CA GLY A 911 42.20 -1.25 -5.86
C GLY A 911 41.48 -1.94 -4.69
N GLY A 912 40.87 -1.15 -3.81
CA GLY A 912 40.11 -1.68 -2.67
C GLY A 912 38.85 -2.43 -3.07
N ALA A 913 38.11 -1.93 -4.06
CA ALA A 913 36.91 -2.60 -4.59
C ALA A 913 37.24 -3.94 -5.24
N PHE A 914 38.34 -4.00 -6.01
CA PHE A 914 38.85 -5.23 -6.59
C PHE A 914 39.25 -6.24 -5.51
N ALA A 915 40.02 -5.81 -4.51
CA ALA A 915 40.39 -6.69 -3.39
C ALA A 915 39.16 -7.29 -2.68
N LEU A 916 38.15 -6.47 -2.36
CA LEU A 916 36.90 -6.97 -1.76
C LEU A 916 36.14 -7.94 -2.66
N SER A 917 36.16 -7.73 -3.98
CA SER A 917 35.47 -8.61 -4.93
C SER A 917 36.09 -10.02 -5.00
N ILE A 918 37.39 -10.15 -4.77
CA ILE A 918 38.10 -11.45 -4.79
C ILE A 918 38.22 -12.09 -3.40
N LEU A 919 37.71 -11.44 -2.36
CA LEU A 919 37.79 -11.91 -0.98
C LEU A 919 37.10 -13.27 -0.74
N PRO A 920 35.92 -13.57 -1.35
CA PRO A 920 35.33 -14.92 -1.27
C PRO A 920 36.22 -16.02 -1.86
N ASN A 921 36.94 -15.74 -2.95
CA ASN A 921 37.87 -16.72 -3.56
C ASN A 921 39.06 -16.98 -2.65
N ARG A 922 39.57 -15.93 -2.00
CA ARG A 922 40.63 -16.08 -1.00
C ARG A 922 40.16 -16.91 0.19
N ARG A 923 38.93 -16.70 0.68
CA ARG A 923 38.30 -17.56 1.71
C ARG A 923 38.21 -19.01 1.24
N GLN A 924 37.81 -19.26 0.00
CA GLN A 924 37.70 -20.61 -0.56
C GLN A 924 39.08 -21.27 -0.74
N LYS A 925 40.07 -20.54 -1.23
CA LYS A 925 41.47 -20.98 -1.31
C LYS A 925 42.00 -21.37 0.07
N PHE A 926 41.77 -20.53 1.09
CA PHE A 926 42.07 -20.85 2.48
C PHE A 926 41.36 -22.13 2.93
N ALA A 927 40.06 -22.27 2.66
CA ALA A 927 39.28 -23.46 3.03
C ALA A 927 39.79 -24.75 2.38
N ASN A 928 40.30 -24.69 1.14
CA ASN A 928 40.84 -25.81 0.38
C ASN A 928 42.26 -26.18 0.81
N GLU A 929 43.16 -25.21 0.93
CA GLU A 929 44.55 -25.45 1.37
C GLU A 929 44.61 -25.96 2.82
N THR A 930 43.62 -25.59 3.64
CA THR A 930 43.48 -26.08 5.02
C THR A 930 42.74 -27.41 5.13
N ARG A 931 42.18 -27.93 4.02
CA ARG A 931 41.46 -29.21 3.96
C ARG A 931 42.40 -30.41 3.73
N ILE A 932 43.49 -30.20 2.99
CA ILE A 932 44.42 -31.26 2.54
C ILE A 932 45.33 -31.76 3.68
N LEU A 933 45.54 -30.95 4.73
CA LEU A 933 46.36 -31.31 5.88
C LEU A 933 45.63 -30.90 7.16
N VAL A 934 44.91 -31.84 7.77
CA VAL A 934 44.54 -31.74 9.18
C VAL A 934 45.69 -32.39 9.96
N PRO A 935 46.59 -31.63 10.62
CA PRO A 935 47.46 -32.25 11.59
C PRO A 935 46.55 -32.82 12.68
N LYS A 936 46.69 -34.11 13.01
CA LYS A 936 45.97 -34.78 14.13
C LYS A 936 46.12 -34.05 15.48
N SER A 937 46.93 -33.00 15.56
CA SER A 937 47.25 -32.20 16.75
C SER A 937 46.45 -30.90 16.93
N CYS A 938 45.49 -30.55 16.06
CA CYS A 938 44.69 -29.32 16.27
C CYS A 938 43.49 -29.55 17.21
N THR A 939 43.67 -29.29 18.51
CA THR A 939 42.65 -29.47 19.56
C THR A 939 41.60 -28.34 19.64
N LYS A 940 41.78 -27.24 18.90
CA LYS A 940 40.95 -26.02 19.01
C LYS A 940 40.03 -25.75 17.81
N ASN A 941 39.93 -26.69 16.88
CA ASN A 941 39.11 -26.56 15.67
C ASN A 941 39.35 -25.22 14.91
N CYS A 942 40.63 -24.82 14.83
CA CYS A 942 41.04 -23.50 14.33
C CYS A 942 40.53 -23.21 12.91
N ARG A 943 40.35 -24.24 12.08
CA ARG A 943 39.83 -24.10 10.71
C ARG A 943 38.41 -23.54 10.71
N GLU A 944 37.49 -24.21 11.41
CA GLU A 944 36.07 -23.82 11.44
C GLU A 944 35.90 -22.45 12.13
N VAL A 945 36.64 -22.21 13.22
CA VAL A 945 36.64 -20.91 13.90
C VAL A 945 37.05 -19.78 12.95
N CYS A 946 38.10 -19.97 12.14
CA CYS A 946 38.54 -18.98 11.16
C CYS A 946 37.52 -18.79 10.02
N LEU A 947 36.97 -19.87 9.47
CA LEU A 947 36.02 -19.78 8.35
C LEU A 947 34.72 -19.10 8.77
N ASN A 948 34.15 -19.49 9.91
CA ASN A 948 32.95 -18.86 10.45
C ASN A 948 33.18 -17.38 10.79
N TYR A 949 34.36 -17.05 11.32
CA TYR A 949 34.72 -15.67 11.58
C TYR A 949 34.85 -14.85 10.29
N ILE A 950 35.48 -15.40 9.24
CA ILE A 950 35.55 -14.74 7.93
C ILE A 950 34.15 -14.52 7.37
N ASP A 951 33.29 -15.53 7.36
CA ASP A 951 31.96 -15.45 6.76
C ASP A 951 31.08 -14.41 7.46
N LYS A 952 31.10 -14.38 8.79
CA LYS A 952 30.36 -13.37 9.58
C LYS A 952 30.82 -11.94 9.28
N ASN A 953 32.13 -11.72 9.17
CA ASN A 953 32.66 -10.39 8.89
C ASN A 953 32.51 -9.99 7.42
N LEU A 954 32.62 -10.94 6.49
CA LEU A 954 32.30 -10.75 5.07
C LEU A 954 30.87 -10.26 4.89
N ASP A 955 29.92 -10.92 5.54
CA ASP A 955 28.51 -10.53 5.49
C ASP A 955 28.30 -9.11 6.03
N THR A 956 28.95 -8.80 7.15
CA THR A 956 28.90 -7.47 7.76
C THR A 956 29.49 -6.40 6.84
N VAL A 957 30.61 -6.68 6.18
CA VAL A 957 31.27 -5.75 5.27
C VAL A 957 30.40 -5.49 4.04
N PHE A 958 29.89 -6.53 3.36
CA PHE A 958 29.04 -6.34 2.19
C PHE A 958 27.68 -5.71 2.55
N HIS A 959 27.12 -6.02 3.72
CA HIS A 959 25.94 -5.32 4.21
C HIS A 959 26.20 -3.81 4.36
N ARG A 960 27.29 -3.43 5.04
CA ARG A 960 27.66 -2.02 5.23
C ARG A 960 27.97 -1.32 3.91
N LEU A 961 28.62 -2.02 2.97
CA LEU A 961 28.85 -1.51 1.63
C LEU A 961 27.56 -1.23 0.90
N THR A 962 26.61 -2.15 0.93
CA THR A 962 25.29 -1.92 0.34
C THR A 962 24.59 -0.73 0.99
N GLU A 963 24.61 -0.62 2.31
CA GLU A 963 24.03 0.53 3.04
C GLU A 963 24.74 1.84 2.68
N PHE A 964 26.03 1.81 2.41
CA PHE A 964 26.76 2.97 1.92
C PHE A 964 26.37 3.28 0.47
N CYS A 965 26.26 2.27 -0.40
CA CYS A 965 25.82 2.43 -1.79
C CYS A 965 24.41 3.04 -1.85
N LYS A 966 23.49 2.60 -0.98
CA LYS A 966 22.14 3.18 -0.82
C LYS A 966 22.14 4.67 -0.44
N LYS A 967 23.22 5.17 0.17
CA LYS A 967 23.39 6.60 0.50
C LYS A 967 24.07 7.39 -0.62
N VAL A 968 24.70 6.68 -1.56
CA VAL A 968 25.47 7.26 -2.66
C VAL A 968 24.60 7.39 -3.91
N GLU A 969 23.83 6.34 -4.21
CA GLU A 969 22.58 6.43 -4.99
C GLU A 969 21.66 7.49 -4.38
#